data_AF-A0A1E5L4N0-F1
#
_entry.id   AF-A0A1E5L4N0-F1
#
_cell.length_a   1.000
_cell.length_b   1.000
_cell.length_c   1.000
_cell.angle_alpha   90.00
_cell.angle_beta   90.00
_cell.angle_gamma   90.00
#
_symmetry.space_group_name_H-M   'P 1'
#
loop_
_entity.id
_entity.type
_entity.pdbx_description
1 polymer ?
#
loop_
_entity_poly.entity_id
_entity_poly.type
_entity_poly.pdbx_seq_one_letter_code
_entity_poly.pdbx_strand_id
1 'polypeptide(L)'
;MKEKLVRLGYILGIALMLAGLIYFFAANWPEFDRYTKLALSVGIMLLFYSLSLLFSKVFQQHLFLSKLLLFAGSVGFGIGVALIGQIYNSHANSYTLFGIWLIPVLLFAWVTRYQPFYILSLILAHLTIWFYFFPESNTFSYPDSYILKAIMLLILINVGSFLASEKKIIDSPILKGLSFIIGHVLFIWMSMRFFLEEYVWQTNSVYIAVLAGCFYYFLKVRQQNFYITVTGIATTVYLIVKYIEIIIEHFGPMIFVITLLLGALVIYLNVYIVKRLKARQRTLQAETEAMLDEDGSRSVAISKTRQMLSWQNLSTILFTVLSSIVITSSIIFLITDTISAFDDMAVFFFFMGLLLFLVPGVYVSGRNDIIGGTMICIGYIMSSAAVLAAPDRYLVIWAIFIVLGLLKVANHGIRMLLFGLFHIVAGFKLDELLREFDLVCITLIAVNVVIILLTRFKRQWLSDDKVARSLYRNSVFYGLLFFFILTFIEAPYISEWTYYVYNVLFFVGVTALVFWGQQQERSYELRIGLAFWFAFLFYKYYDLVWQLLHKSLALLILGLIFLAVTRWFEQRNSRDVGMVQENSHQDCFWSGKMLTILLIIVVQVAFMGYQVGTSEQALVHGKPVKLELVPLDPRSIMQGDYVILNYTISQLFAENGQQFPDFVMGEEWSHGQTVQIVLTPDEQGVHQFKEMYEGQEIGPMDVVMNGKYQGWRFIYGIENYYVPEGTGGEVERTMKYAYVRVAANGNAIIERLSDQ
;
A
#
# COMPACT_ATOMS: atom_id res chain seq x y z
N MET A 1 -10.07 29.64 6.13
CA MET A 1 -9.33 29.38 4.86
C MET A 1 -7.81 29.52 5.03
N LYS A 2 -7.26 30.70 5.37
CA LYS A 2 -5.80 30.94 5.46
C LYS A 2 -5.09 30.06 6.49
N GLU A 3 -5.70 29.82 7.64
CA GLU A 3 -5.15 28.94 8.69
C GLU A 3 -4.93 27.49 8.21
N LYS A 4 -5.92 26.89 7.55
CA LYS A 4 -5.80 25.53 7.00
C LYS A 4 -4.65 25.42 5.98
N LEU A 5 -4.41 26.50 5.23
CA LEU A 5 -3.32 26.57 4.28
C LEU A 5 -1.95 26.65 4.95
N VAL A 6 -1.84 27.41 6.05
CA VAL A 6 -0.63 27.46 6.88
C VAL A 6 -0.35 26.10 7.50
N ARG A 7 -1.36 25.45 8.12
CA ARG A 7 -1.22 24.10 8.68
C ARG A 7 -0.77 23.09 7.62
N LEU A 8 -1.37 23.13 6.42
CA LEU A 8 -0.98 22.29 5.28
C LEU A 8 0.48 22.53 4.87
N GLY A 9 0.92 23.79 4.74
CA GLY A 9 2.30 24.12 4.39
C GLY A 9 3.32 23.55 5.38
N TYR A 10 3.02 23.63 6.69
CA TYR A 10 3.85 23.02 7.72
C TYR A 10 3.87 21.49 7.65
N ILE A 11 2.73 20.84 7.39
CA ILE A 11 2.65 19.38 7.21
C ILE A 11 3.52 18.94 6.05
N LEU A 12 3.39 19.58 4.88
CA LEU A 12 4.14 19.22 3.68
C LEU A 12 5.65 19.49 3.88
N GLY A 13 6.02 20.61 4.50
CA GLY A 13 7.42 20.92 4.82
C GLY A 13 8.07 19.89 5.73
N ILE A 14 7.40 19.49 6.81
CA ILE A 14 7.92 18.44 7.72
C ILE A 14 7.91 17.07 7.06
N ALA A 15 6.91 16.75 6.24
CA ALA A 15 6.88 15.50 5.47
C ALA A 15 8.07 15.38 4.50
N LEU A 16 8.41 16.46 3.80
CA LEU A 16 9.60 16.52 2.94
C LEU A 16 10.89 16.35 3.75
N MET A 17 11.01 17.01 4.90
CA MET A 17 12.16 16.83 5.77
C MET A 17 12.30 15.38 6.25
N LEU A 18 11.21 14.76 6.70
CA LEU A 18 11.23 13.37 7.14
C LEU A 18 11.57 12.41 6.00
N ALA A 19 11.01 12.59 4.81
CA ALA A 19 11.37 11.80 3.63
C ALA A 19 12.85 11.98 3.29
N GLY A 20 13.36 13.22 3.30
CA GLY A 20 14.77 13.54 3.10
C GLY A 20 15.67 12.84 4.14
N LEU A 21 15.31 12.85 5.41
CA LEU A 21 16.07 12.15 6.46
C LEU A 21 16.09 10.63 6.26
N ILE A 22 14.96 10.02 5.91
CA ILE A 22 14.90 8.58 5.61
C ILE A 22 15.87 8.24 4.47
N TYR A 23 15.85 9.02 3.39
CA TYR A 23 16.70 8.79 2.23
C TYR A 23 18.17 9.01 2.57
N PHE A 24 18.46 10.02 3.39
CA PHE A 24 19.81 10.35 3.81
C PHE A 24 20.46 9.19 4.57
N PHE A 25 19.75 8.59 5.53
CA PHE A 25 20.33 7.45 6.25
C PHE A 25 20.35 6.16 5.41
N ALA A 26 19.38 5.96 4.52
CA ALA A 26 19.32 4.79 3.65
C ALA A 26 20.52 4.69 2.67
N ALA A 27 21.07 5.81 2.23
CA ALA A 27 22.14 5.86 1.23
C ALA A 27 23.54 5.42 1.71
N ASN A 28 23.74 5.26 3.02
CA ASN A 28 24.93 4.64 3.62
C ASN A 28 26.32 5.23 3.24
N TRP A 29 26.65 6.40 3.80
CA TRP A 29 27.91 7.12 3.52
C TRP A 29 29.17 6.40 4.03
N PRO A 30 30.19 6.09 3.22
CA PRO A 30 31.46 5.57 3.72
C PRO A 30 32.32 6.60 4.45
N GLU A 31 32.15 7.90 4.17
CA GLU A 31 32.99 8.98 4.72
C GLU A 31 32.74 9.26 6.21
N PHE A 32 31.56 8.91 6.71
CA PHE A 32 31.25 9.06 8.13
C PHE A 32 31.55 7.77 8.88
N ASP A 33 32.34 7.92 9.94
CA ASP A 33 32.54 6.86 10.90
C ASP A 33 31.24 6.52 11.64
N ARG A 34 31.24 5.34 12.27
CA ARG A 34 30.06 4.78 12.95
C ARG A 34 29.52 5.72 14.02
N TYR A 35 30.40 6.37 14.79
CA TYR A 35 29.98 7.25 15.88
C TYR A 35 29.36 8.55 15.36
N THR A 36 29.87 9.12 14.28
CA THR A 36 29.25 10.30 13.65
C THR A 36 27.85 9.98 13.12
N LYS A 37 27.67 8.85 12.43
CA LYS A 37 26.35 8.40 11.97
C LYS A 37 25.35 8.25 13.12
N LEU A 38 25.77 7.60 14.22
CA LEU A 38 24.95 7.41 15.42
C LEU A 38 24.61 8.75 16.10
N ALA A 39 25.60 9.62 16.29
CA ALA A 39 25.42 10.91 16.93
C ALA A 39 24.46 11.81 16.14
N LEU A 40 24.58 11.82 14.81
CA LEU A 40 23.68 12.57 13.93
C LEU A 40 22.23 12.06 14.05
N SER A 41 22.04 10.75 14.02
CA SER A 41 20.71 10.15 14.09
C SER A 41 20.00 10.39 15.43
N VAL A 42 20.70 10.12 16.54
CA VAL A 42 20.19 10.41 17.90
C VAL A 42 19.98 11.92 18.08
N GLY A 43 20.90 12.74 17.57
CA GLY A 43 20.82 14.19 17.63
C GLY A 43 19.57 14.75 16.93
N ILE A 44 19.27 14.27 15.71
CA ILE A 44 18.08 14.69 14.95
C ILE A 44 16.79 14.25 15.65
N MET A 45 16.75 13.02 16.17
CA MET A 45 15.62 12.54 16.97
C MET A 45 15.37 13.45 18.19
N LEU A 46 16.41 13.71 18.98
CA LEU A 46 16.32 14.58 20.15
C LEU A 46 16.00 16.03 19.80
N LEU A 47 16.48 16.52 18.65
CA LEU A 47 16.14 17.84 18.13
C LEU A 47 14.63 17.97 17.91
N PHE A 48 14.00 17.00 17.24
CA PHE A 48 12.54 17.03 17.02
C PHE A 48 11.74 16.99 18.33
N TYR A 49 12.14 16.14 19.28
CA TYR A 49 11.49 16.10 20.60
C TYR A 49 11.68 17.41 21.38
N SER A 50 12.89 17.98 21.35
CA SER A 50 13.21 19.24 22.01
C SER A 50 12.44 20.40 21.38
N LEU A 51 12.36 20.46 20.05
CA LEU A 51 11.55 21.43 19.33
C LEU A 51 10.06 21.25 19.65
N SER A 52 9.56 20.02 19.75
CA SER A 52 8.18 19.77 20.19
C SER A 52 7.91 20.37 21.57
N LEU A 53 8.80 20.15 22.54
CA LEU A 53 8.69 20.73 23.88
C LEU A 53 8.79 22.26 23.84
N LEU A 54 9.73 22.81 23.07
CA LEU A 54 9.93 24.25 22.94
C LEU A 54 8.68 24.93 22.35
N PHE A 55 8.10 24.37 21.29
CA PHE A 55 6.86 24.88 20.70
C PHE A 55 5.69 24.78 21.68
N SER A 56 5.66 23.77 22.56
CA SER A 56 4.62 23.64 23.58
C SER A 56 4.70 24.72 24.68
N LYS A 57 5.91 25.20 25.00
CA LYS A 57 6.14 26.17 26.09
C LYS A 57 6.21 27.61 25.60
N VAL A 58 6.98 27.85 24.54
CA VAL A 58 7.35 29.19 24.05
C VAL A 58 6.39 29.67 22.97
N PHE A 59 5.98 28.78 22.06
CA PHE A 59 5.12 29.11 20.93
C PHE A 59 3.72 28.51 21.08
N GLN A 60 3.04 28.85 22.18
CA GLN A 60 1.71 28.33 22.54
C GLN A 60 0.63 28.59 21.48
N GLN A 61 0.89 29.50 20.54
CA GLN A 61 0.03 29.79 19.39
C GLN A 61 0.10 28.71 18.28
N HIS A 62 1.11 27.83 18.32
CA HIS A 62 1.37 26.79 17.32
C HIS A 62 1.42 25.38 17.95
N LEU A 63 0.48 25.07 18.85
CA LEU A 63 0.40 23.75 19.51
C LEU A 63 0.31 22.59 18.51
N PHE A 64 -0.36 22.79 17.37
CA PHE A 64 -0.35 21.84 16.26
C PHE A 64 1.06 21.42 15.83
N LEU A 65 2.00 22.37 15.72
CA LEU A 65 3.37 22.08 15.30
C LEU A 65 4.12 21.27 16.35
N SER A 66 3.88 21.55 17.64
CA SER A 66 4.40 20.72 18.73
C SER A 66 3.98 19.24 18.60
N LYS A 67 2.70 18.98 18.26
CA LYS A 67 2.17 17.62 18.04
C LYS A 67 2.86 16.95 16.84
N LEU A 68 3.03 17.69 15.74
CA LEU A 68 3.67 17.19 14.53
C LEU A 68 5.17 16.90 14.73
N LEU A 69 5.88 17.74 15.48
CA LEU A 69 7.29 17.55 15.82
C LEU A 69 7.49 16.36 16.79
N LEU A 70 6.55 16.11 17.70
CA LEU A 70 6.58 14.91 18.55
C LEU A 70 6.48 13.64 17.68
N PHE A 71 5.57 13.64 16.70
CA PHE A 71 5.45 12.57 15.73
C PHE A 71 6.73 12.41 14.88
N ALA A 72 7.30 13.51 14.40
CA ALA A 72 8.58 13.51 13.67
C ALA A 72 9.73 12.90 14.50
N GLY A 73 9.82 13.21 15.79
CA GLY A 73 10.79 12.59 16.70
C GLY A 73 10.63 11.07 16.80
N SER A 74 9.39 10.57 16.83
CA SER A 74 9.14 9.11 16.82
C SER A 74 9.55 8.44 15.51
N VAL A 75 9.47 9.16 14.38
CA VAL A 75 10.00 8.69 13.10
C VAL A 75 11.53 8.70 13.12
N GLY A 76 12.13 9.74 13.71
CA GLY A 76 13.57 9.81 13.96
C GLY A 76 14.10 8.63 14.77
N PHE A 77 13.34 8.15 15.77
CA PHE A 77 13.70 6.91 16.49
C PHE A 77 13.74 5.70 15.57
N GLY A 78 12.73 5.50 14.72
CA GLY A 78 12.71 4.42 13.72
C GLY A 78 13.91 4.46 12.79
N ILE A 79 14.25 5.66 12.28
CA ILE A 79 15.45 5.90 11.48
C ILE A 79 16.72 5.52 12.26
N GLY A 80 16.80 5.89 13.54
CA GLY A 80 17.93 5.55 14.40
C GLY A 80 18.10 4.05 14.64
N VAL A 81 17.02 3.33 14.90
CA VAL A 81 17.07 1.86 15.04
C VAL A 81 17.48 1.20 13.72
N ALA A 82 16.96 1.68 12.58
CA ALA A 82 17.33 1.18 11.26
C ALA A 82 18.83 1.38 10.99
N LEU A 83 19.33 2.58 11.28
CA LEU A 83 20.74 2.93 11.12
C LEU A 83 21.66 2.09 12.02
N ILE A 84 21.26 1.78 13.26
CA ILE A 84 22.03 0.89 14.13
C ILE A 84 22.13 -0.51 13.50
N GLY A 85 21.02 -1.04 12.99
CA GLY A 85 21.03 -2.31 12.24
C GLY A 85 21.96 -2.25 11.02
N GLN A 86 21.95 -1.12 10.31
CA GLN A 86 22.80 -0.87 9.15
C GLN A 86 24.30 -0.83 9.49
N ILE A 87 24.68 -0.10 10.55
CA ILE A 87 26.08 0.11 10.96
C ILE A 87 26.74 -1.19 11.42
N TYR A 88 25.98 -2.01 12.13
CA TYR A 88 26.51 -3.22 12.77
C TYR A 88 26.27 -4.48 11.94
N ASN A 89 25.47 -4.46 10.88
CA ASN A 89 25.14 -5.67 10.09
C ASN A 89 24.70 -6.86 10.98
N SER A 90 24.06 -6.57 12.12
CA SER A 90 23.75 -7.54 13.17
C SER A 90 22.24 -7.78 13.27
N HIS A 91 21.82 -9.04 13.37
CA HIS A 91 20.42 -9.46 13.59
C HIS A 91 19.45 -8.73 12.66
N ALA A 92 19.82 -8.64 11.38
CA ALA A 92 19.10 -7.95 10.32
C ALA A 92 17.79 -8.65 9.90
N ASN A 93 17.07 -9.22 10.86
CA ASN A 93 15.69 -9.59 10.62
C ASN A 93 14.86 -8.32 10.62
N SER A 94 14.41 -7.89 9.45
CA SER A 94 13.64 -6.64 9.24
C SER A 94 12.47 -6.47 10.22
N TYR A 95 11.91 -7.54 10.78
CA TYR A 95 10.84 -7.45 11.78
C TYR A 95 11.26 -6.83 13.12
N THR A 96 12.50 -7.03 13.58
CA THR A 96 12.96 -6.54 14.89
C THR A 96 12.97 -5.03 14.90
N LEU A 97 13.46 -4.41 13.82
CA LEU A 97 13.39 -2.97 13.57
C LEU A 97 11.98 -2.42 13.77
N PHE A 98 11.02 -2.95 13.01
CA PHE A 98 9.64 -2.45 13.07
C PHE A 98 8.99 -2.75 14.43
N GLY A 99 9.31 -3.88 15.05
CA GLY A 99 8.78 -4.28 16.36
C GLY A 99 9.28 -3.39 17.49
N ILE A 100 10.58 -3.08 17.51
CA ILE A 100 11.18 -2.14 18.46
C ILE A 100 10.58 -0.74 18.26
N TRP A 101 10.43 -0.30 17.02
CA TRP A 101 9.82 0.99 16.69
C TRP A 101 8.33 1.07 17.09
N LEU A 102 7.60 -0.04 16.96
CA LEU A 102 6.18 -0.11 17.31
C LEU A 102 5.90 0.22 18.78
N ILE A 103 6.78 -0.21 19.71
CA ILE A 103 6.58 -0.05 21.16
C ILE A 103 6.40 1.43 21.57
N PRO A 104 7.36 2.34 21.34
CA PRO A 104 7.19 3.74 21.70
C PRO A 104 6.06 4.43 20.92
N VAL A 105 5.79 4.02 19.67
CA VAL A 105 4.67 4.55 18.88
C VAL A 105 3.32 4.17 19.51
N LEU A 106 3.15 2.93 19.99
CA LEU A 106 1.96 2.51 20.72
C LEU A 106 1.81 3.26 22.05
N LEU A 107 2.91 3.47 22.78
CA LEU A 107 2.90 4.26 24.01
C LEU A 107 2.49 5.71 23.73
N PHE A 108 3.03 6.32 22.67
CA PHE A 108 2.60 7.66 22.25
C PHE A 108 1.15 7.67 21.78
N ALA A 109 0.68 6.66 21.05
CA ALA A 109 -0.72 6.54 20.64
C ALA A 109 -1.64 6.50 21.86
N TRP A 110 -1.28 5.72 22.89
CA TRP A 110 -2.05 5.60 24.13
C TRP A 110 -2.04 6.90 24.96
N VAL A 111 -0.86 7.50 25.15
CA VAL A 111 -0.69 8.72 25.95
C VAL A 111 -1.32 9.95 25.27
N THR A 112 -1.11 10.12 23.97
CA THR A 112 -1.50 11.35 23.25
C THR A 112 -2.86 11.24 22.57
N ARG A 113 -3.33 10.02 22.25
CA ARG A 113 -4.52 9.75 21.43
C ARG A 113 -4.50 10.43 20.06
N TYR A 114 -3.30 10.73 19.55
CA TYR A 114 -3.11 11.43 18.29
C TYR A 114 -3.24 10.45 17.11
N GLN A 115 -4.09 10.80 16.13
CA GLN A 115 -4.44 9.92 15.01
C GLN A 115 -3.24 9.37 14.23
N PRO A 116 -2.19 10.17 13.92
CA PRO A 116 -1.01 9.66 13.22
C PRO A 116 -0.27 8.54 13.95
N PHE A 117 -0.23 8.54 15.30
CA PHE A 117 0.41 7.44 16.03
C PHE A 117 -0.38 6.15 15.90
N TYR A 118 -1.72 6.18 15.91
CA TYR A 118 -2.53 4.99 15.66
C TYR A 118 -2.28 4.40 14.26
N ILE A 119 -2.19 5.26 13.24
CA ILE A 119 -1.92 4.85 11.86
C ILE A 119 -0.51 4.26 11.75
N LEU A 120 0.50 4.93 12.32
CA LEU A 120 1.88 4.44 12.31
C LEU A 120 2.00 3.12 13.08
N SER A 121 1.33 2.96 14.23
CA SER A 121 1.28 1.68 14.94
C SER A 121 0.70 0.56 14.10
N LEU A 122 -0.38 0.83 13.35
CA LEU A 122 -0.96 -0.17 12.47
C LEU A 122 0.03 -0.57 11.38
N ILE A 123 0.67 0.39 10.71
CA ILE A 123 1.68 0.15 9.67
C ILE A 123 2.84 -0.67 10.23
N LEU A 124 3.43 -0.24 11.35
CA LEU A 124 4.56 -0.93 11.97
C LEU A 124 4.18 -2.35 12.41
N ALA A 125 3.00 -2.57 12.97
CA ALA A 125 2.54 -3.92 13.33
C ALA A 125 2.43 -4.84 12.11
N HIS A 126 1.95 -4.32 10.98
CA HIS A 126 1.90 -5.09 9.73
C HIS A 126 3.30 -5.45 9.23
N LEU A 127 4.21 -4.47 9.20
CA LEU A 127 5.58 -4.69 8.77
C LEU A 127 6.32 -5.67 9.69
N THR A 128 6.15 -5.55 11.01
CA THR A 128 6.70 -6.51 11.99
C THR A 128 6.23 -7.93 11.70
N ILE A 129 4.93 -8.14 11.54
CA ILE A 129 4.41 -9.49 11.27
C ILE A 129 4.86 -9.99 9.91
N TRP A 130 4.75 -9.15 8.88
CA TRP A 130 5.14 -9.50 7.52
C TRP A 130 6.59 -9.99 7.46
N PHE A 131 7.53 -9.20 7.97
CA PHE A 131 8.94 -9.56 7.94
C PHE A 131 9.33 -10.63 8.97
N TYR A 132 8.47 -10.93 9.94
CA TYR A 132 8.68 -12.06 10.85
C TYR A 132 8.41 -13.38 10.11
N PHE A 133 7.31 -13.43 9.37
CA PHE A 133 6.96 -14.62 8.60
C PHE A 133 7.72 -14.72 7.28
N PHE A 134 7.90 -13.59 6.58
CA PHE A 134 8.52 -13.50 5.26
C PHE A 134 9.72 -12.55 5.27
N PRO A 135 10.86 -12.91 5.90
CA PRO A 135 12.05 -12.05 5.96
C PRO A 135 12.56 -11.61 4.58
N GLU A 136 12.47 -12.50 3.59
CA GLU A 136 12.88 -12.26 2.19
C GLU A 136 11.75 -11.71 1.30
N SER A 137 10.54 -11.50 1.86
CA SER A 137 9.33 -11.12 1.13
C SER A 137 8.90 -12.08 -0.01
N ASN A 138 9.47 -13.28 -0.07
CA ASN A 138 9.04 -14.34 -0.97
C ASN A 138 8.06 -15.28 -0.27
N THR A 139 6.79 -15.27 -0.64
CA THR A 139 5.79 -16.15 -0.02
C THR A 139 5.74 -17.55 -0.62
N PHE A 140 6.26 -17.76 -1.83
CA PHE A 140 6.05 -18.98 -2.62
C PHE A 140 6.78 -20.21 -2.12
N SER A 141 7.85 -20.00 -1.37
CA SER A 141 8.70 -21.10 -0.89
C SER A 141 8.19 -21.70 0.42
N TYR A 142 7.13 -21.13 1.01
CA TYR A 142 6.59 -21.55 2.31
C TYR A 142 5.37 -22.46 2.19
N PRO A 143 5.18 -23.41 3.10
CA PRO A 143 3.98 -24.26 3.12
C PRO A 143 2.73 -23.44 3.46
N ASP A 144 1.59 -23.82 2.89
CA ASP A 144 0.29 -23.16 3.08
C ASP A 144 -0.06 -22.92 4.55
N SER A 145 0.21 -23.90 5.43
CA SER A 145 -0.07 -23.79 6.87
C SER A 145 0.69 -22.64 7.55
N TYR A 146 1.89 -22.32 7.06
CA TYR A 146 2.72 -21.22 7.56
C TYR A 146 2.22 -19.87 7.02
N ILE A 147 1.90 -19.80 5.73
CA ILE A 147 1.30 -18.61 5.10
C ILE A 147 -0.04 -18.27 5.78
N LEU A 148 -0.86 -19.28 6.04
CA LEU A 148 -2.14 -19.14 6.73
C LEU A 148 -1.98 -18.54 8.12
N LYS A 149 -1.00 -18.99 8.92
CA LYS A 149 -0.70 -18.41 10.25
C LYS A 149 -0.35 -16.92 10.14
N ALA A 150 0.48 -16.55 9.17
CA ALA A 150 0.87 -15.16 8.93
C ALA A 150 -0.34 -14.27 8.63
N ILE A 151 -1.17 -14.69 7.67
CA ILE A 151 -2.35 -13.94 7.24
C ILE A 151 -3.39 -13.86 8.36
N MET A 152 -3.61 -14.94 9.11
CA MET A 152 -4.52 -14.96 10.25
C MET A 152 -4.12 -13.97 11.34
N LEU A 153 -2.83 -13.84 11.63
CA LEU A 153 -2.33 -12.86 12.61
C LEU A 153 -2.57 -11.42 12.14
N LEU A 154 -2.32 -11.12 10.86
CA LEU A 154 -2.61 -9.82 10.27
C LEU A 154 -4.12 -9.51 10.31
N ILE A 155 -4.98 -10.49 10.01
CA ILE A 155 -6.43 -10.36 10.13
C ILE A 155 -6.83 -10.06 11.58
N LEU A 156 -6.27 -10.79 12.55
CA LEU A 156 -6.59 -10.62 13.96
C LEU A 156 -6.26 -9.21 14.46
N ILE A 157 -5.12 -8.64 14.06
CA ILE A 157 -4.76 -7.26 14.43
C ILE A 157 -5.74 -6.24 13.82
N ASN A 158 -6.16 -6.43 12.57
CA ASN A 158 -7.11 -5.52 11.94
C ASN A 158 -8.51 -5.63 12.52
N VAL A 159 -9.01 -6.85 12.73
CA VAL A 159 -10.30 -7.08 13.40
C VAL A 159 -10.26 -6.55 14.83
N GLY A 160 -9.18 -6.81 15.57
CA GLY A 160 -8.97 -6.28 16.92
C GLY A 160 -8.97 -4.76 16.97
N SER A 161 -8.23 -4.11 16.05
CA SER A 161 -8.17 -2.64 15.94
C SER A 161 -9.52 -2.04 15.56
N PHE A 162 -10.25 -2.68 14.65
CA PHE A 162 -11.61 -2.30 14.28
C PHE A 162 -12.57 -2.42 15.48
N LEU A 163 -12.58 -3.55 16.19
CA LEU A 163 -13.45 -3.80 17.34
C LEU A 163 -13.11 -2.89 18.52
N ALA A 164 -11.83 -2.66 18.80
CA ALA A 164 -11.39 -1.72 19.83
C ALA A 164 -11.86 -0.31 19.51
N SER A 165 -11.81 0.10 18.24
CA SER A 165 -12.31 1.40 17.81
C SER A 165 -13.85 1.48 17.86
N GLU A 166 -14.53 0.39 17.49
CA GLU A 166 -15.98 0.28 17.53
C GLU A 166 -16.56 0.31 18.95
N LYS A 167 -15.81 -0.27 19.91
CA LYS A 167 -16.11 -0.22 21.34
C LYS A 167 -15.63 1.08 22.02
N LYS A 168 -15.05 2.03 21.27
CA LYS A 168 -14.48 3.29 21.78
C LYS A 168 -13.37 3.09 22.83
N ILE A 169 -12.70 1.95 22.82
CA ILE A 169 -11.45 1.74 23.58
C ILE A 169 -10.35 2.60 22.94
N ILE A 170 -10.32 2.63 21.60
CA ILE A 170 -9.46 3.49 20.80
C ILE A 170 -10.35 4.49 20.06
N ASP A 171 -10.21 5.79 20.30
CA ASP A 171 -11.03 6.80 19.63
C ASP A 171 -10.35 7.29 18.33
N SER A 172 -10.45 6.47 17.29
CA SER A 172 -9.88 6.78 15.97
C SER A 172 -10.81 6.37 14.83
N PRO A 173 -11.51 7.34 14.19
CA PRO A 173 -12.35 7.04 13.03
C PRO A 173 -11.52 6.60 11.82
N ILE A 174 -10.28 7.12 11.70
CA ILE A 174 -9.37 6.77 10.60
C ILE A 174 -8.87 5.33 10.77
N LEU A 175 -8.40 4.96 11.96
CA LEU A 175 -7.98 3.59 12.26
C LEU A 175 -9.12 2.60 12.03
N LYS A 176 -10.32 2.92 12.55
CA LYS A 176 -11.51 2.09 12.35
C LYS A 176 -11.80 1.84 10.86
N GLY A 177 -11.73 2.89 10.03
CA GLY A 177 -11.93 2.77 8.59
C GLY A 177 -10.83 1.96 7.89
N LEU A 178 -9.56 2.26 8.19
CA LEU A 178 -8.40 1.58 7.59
C LEU A 178 -8.36 0.10 7.96
N SER A 179 -8.48 -0.25 9.24
CA SER A 179 -8.44 -1.64 9.68
C SER A 179 -9.59 -2.47 9.10
N PHE A 180 -10.74 -1.86 8.85
CA PHE A 180 -11.85 -2.55 8.18
C PHE A 180 -11.56 -2.82 6.69
N ILE A 181 -11.02 -1.83 5.96
CA ILE A 181 -10.63 -2.00 4.56
C ILE A 181 -9.52 -3.04 4.44
N ILE A 182 -8.45 -2.89 5.21
CA ILE A 182 -7.30 -3.81 5.20
C ILE A 182 -7.74 -5.22 5.61
N GLY A 183 -8.61 -5.36 6.60
CA GLY A 183 -9.20 -6.64 6.99
C GLY A 183 -9.88 -7.35 5.81
N HIS A 184 -10.70 -6.65 5.02
CA HIS A 184 -11.30 -7.23 3.82
C HIS A 184 -10.27 -7.61 2.75
N VAL A 185 -9.25 -6.79 2.51
CA VAL A 185 -8.17 -7.11 1.57
C VAL A 185 -7.45 -8.40 1.99
N LEU A 186 -7.13 -8.53 3.28
CA LEU A 186 -6.49 -9.72 3.83
C LEU A 186 -7.38 -10.96 3.76
N PHE A 187 -8.69 -10.83 4.02
CA PHE A 187 -9.63 -11.95 3.84
C PHE A 187 -9.77 -12.38 2.38
N ILE A 188 -9.78 -11.44 1.43
CA ILE A 188 -9.77 -11.77 0.01
C ILE A 188 -8.49 -12.53 -0.33
N TRP A 189 -7.33 -12.04 0.12
CA TRP A 189 -6.05 -12.70 -0.09
C TRP A 189 -6.02 -14.11 0.54
N MET A 190 -6.48 -14.27 1.78
CA MET A 190 -6.62 -15.56 2.47
C MET A 190 -7.53 -16.53 1.70
N SER A 191 -8.51 -16.03 0.96
CA SER A 191 -9.43 -16.87 0.21
C SER A 191 -8.87 -17.36 -1.13
N MET A 192 -7.76 -16.79 -1.61
CA MET A 192 -7.22 -17.09 -2.94
C MET A 192 -6.58 -18.48 -2.97
N ARG A 193 -7.01 -19.32 -3.93
CA ARG A 193 -6.46 -20.67 -4.11
C ARG A 193 -4.97 -20.65 -4.44
N PHE A 194 -4.54 -19.67 -5.23
CA PHE A 194 -3.15 -19.51 -5.64
C PHE A 194 -2.16 -19.46 -4.46
N PHE A 195 -2.59 -19.01 -3.29
CA PHE A 195 -1.73 -18.90 -2.10
C PHE A 195 -1.99 -19.98 -1.05
N LEU A 196 -3.18 -20.57 -1.01
CA LEU A 196 -3.65 -21.45 0.06
C LEU A 196 -4.54 -22.55 -0.52
N GLU A 197 -3.97 -23.41 -1.36
CA GLU A 197 -4.68 -24.50 -2.04
C GLU A 197 -5.19 -25.56 -1.05
N GLU A 198 -4.41 -25.90 -0.02
CA GLU A 198 -4.78 -26.92 0.96
C GLU A 198 -6.00 -26.49 1.81
N TYR A 199 -6.18 -25.18 2.02
CA TYR A 199 -7.18 -24.63 2.94
C TYR A 199 -8.34 -23.90 2.26
N VAL A 200 -8.51 -24.04 0.94
CA VAL A 200 -9.50 -23.28 0.14
C VAL A 200 -10.90 -23.34 0.76
N TRP A 201 -11.38 -24.52 1.13
CA TRP A 201 -12.74 -24.67 1.65
C TRP A 201 -12.94 -23.93 2.97
N GLN A 202 -11.96 -24.03 3.88
CA GLN A 202 -11.99 -23.45 5.20
C GLN A 202 -11.91 -21.92 5.09
N THR A 203 -10.94 -21.40 4.33
CA THR A 203 -10.71 -19.96 4.18
C THR A 203 -11.89 -19.26 3.52
N ASN A 204 -12.47 -19.86 2.47
CA ASN A 204 -13.62 -19.32 1.76
C ASN A 204 -14.90 -19.38 2.63
N SER A 205 -15.12 -20.47 3.37
CA SER A 205 -16.27 -20.59 4.28
C SER A 205 -16.23 -19.54 5.39
N VAL A 206 -15.05 -19.33 5.99
CA VAL A 206 -14.83 -18.29 7.00
C VAL A 206 -15.13 -16.92 6.41
N TYR A 207 -14.61 -16.61 5.21
CA TYR A 207 -14.82 -15.28 4.66
C TYR A 207 -16.29 -15.03 4.26
N ILE A 208 -16.99 -16.02 3.72
CA ILE A 208 -18.43 -15.93 3.46
C ILE A 208 -19.21 -15.64 4.76
N ALA A 209 -18.86 -16.31 5.86
CA ALA A 209 -19.47 -16.04 7.16
C ALA A 209 -19.18 -14.61 7.66
N VAL A 210 -17.95 -14.12 7.47
CA VAL A 210 -17.56 -12.74 7.80
C VAL A 210 -18.33 -11.72 6.95
N LEU A 211 -18.48 -11.94 5.65
CA LEU A 211 -19.28 -11.08 4.76
C LEU A 211 -20.74 -11.03 5.23
N ALA A 212 -21.34 -12.19 5.50
CA ALA A 212 -22.72 -12.28 6.01
C ALA A 212 -22.87 -11.56 7.37
N GLY A 213 -21.91 -11.76 8.28
CA GLY A 213 -21.86 -11.09 9.59
C GLY A 213 -21.72 -9.58 9.47
N CYS A 214 -20.84 -9.08 8.59
CA CYS A 214 -20.66 -7.66 8.33
C CYS A 214 -21.93 -7.04 7.74
N PHE A 215 -22.52 -7.68 6.73
CA PHE A 215 -23.80 -7.23 6.18
C PHE A 215 -24.85 -7.17 7.28
N TYR A 216 -25.06 -8.22 8.06
CA TYR A 216 -26.03 -8.23 9.16
C TYR A 216 -25.77 -7.11 10.18
N TYR A 217 -24.53 -6.96 10.66
CA TYR A 217 -24.16 -6.00 11.69
C TYR A 217 -24.36 -4.55 11.21
N PHE A 218 -23.83 -4.20 10.04
CA PHE A 218 -23.93 -2.83 9.55
C PHE A 218 -25.27 -2.50 8.91
N LEU A 219 -26.04 -3.48 8.42
CA LEU A 219 -27.42 -3.26 7.99
C LEU A 219 -28.38 -3.10 9.15
N LYS A 220 -28.35 -4.03 10.09
CA LYS A 220 -29.42 -4.17 11.09
C LYS A 220 -29.08 -3.48 12.40
N VAL A 221 -27.81 -3.51 12.82
CA VAL A 221 -27.39 -3.05 14.15
C VAL A 221 -26.89 -1.61 14.12
N ARG A 222 -25.83 -1.32 13.35
CA ARG A 222 -25.14 -0.01 13.40
C ARG A 222 -25.54 0.98 12.31
N GLN A 223 -26.09 0.50 11.19
CA GLN A 223 -26.62 1.34 10.11
C GLN A 223 -25.58 2.34 9.53
N GLN A 224 -24.32 1.92 9.35
CA GLN A 224 -23.24 2.78 8.85
C GLN A 224 -22.93 2.52 7.36
N ASN A 225 -23.26 3.47 6.49
CA ASN A 225 -23.17 3.32 5.03
C ASN A 225 -21.76 3.06 4.50
N PHE A 226 -20.74 3.60 5.15
CA PHE A 226 -19.35 3.41 4.72
C PHE A 226 -18.94 1.93 4.77
N TYR A 227 -19.14 1.26 5.90
CA TYR A 227 -18.73 -0.13 6.11
C TYR A 227 -19.53 -1.10 5.24
N ILE A 228 -20.81 -0.80 5.04
CA ILE A 228 -21.64 -1.49 4.07
C ILE A 228 -21.03 -1.39 2.66
N THR A 229 -20.63 -0.18 2.27
CA THR A 229 -20.07 0.08 0.94
C THR A 229 -18.80 -0.71 0.71
N VAL A 230 -17.90 -0.69 1.70
CA VAL A 230 -16.67 -1.47 1.67
C VAL A 230 -16.96 -2.98 1.61
N THR A 231 -17.90 -3.48 2.44
CA THR A 231 -18.30 -4.91 2.42
C THR A 231 -18.85 -5.33 1.06
N GLY A 232 -19.68 -4.47 0.44
CA GLY A 232 -20.21 -4.71 -0.89
C GLY A 232 -19.12 -4.77 -1.96
N ILE A 233 -18.21 -3.80 -1.98
CA ILE A 233 -17.05 -3.79 -2.89
C ILE A 233 -16.21 -5.05 -2.69
N ALA A 234 -15.89 -5.39 -1.45
CA ALA A 234 -15.10 -6.57 -1.11
C ALA A 234 -15.78 -7.88 -1.55
N THR A 235 -17.13 -7.95 -1.43
CA THR A 235 -17.92 -9.08 -1.95
C THR A 235 -17.81 -9.19 -3.46
N THR A 236 -17.92 -8.08 -4.19
CA THR A 236 -17.77 -8.07 -5.65
C THR A 236 -16.38 -8.49 -6.09
N VAL A 237 -15.33 -7.95 -5.46
CA VAL A 237 -13.93 -8.34 -5.76
C VAL A 237 -13.71 -9.82 -5.46
N TYR A 238 -14.18 -10.31 -4.31
CA TYR A 238 -14.12 -11.73 -3.97
C TYR A 238 -14.78 -12.61 -5.03
N LEU A 239 -16.00 -12.28 -5.48
CA LEU A 239 -16.69 -13.05 -6.51
C LEU A 239 -15.99 -12.99 -7.87
N ILE A 240 -15.36 -11.87 -8.24
CA ILE A 240 -14.53 -11.77 -9.46
C ILE A 240 -13.30 -12.68 -9.34
N VAL A 241 -12.61 -12.67 -8.19
CA VAL A 241 -11.47 -13.56 -7.93
C VAL A 241 -11.89 -15.02 -8.03
N LYS A 242 -13.00 -15.42 -7.41
CA LYS A 242 -13.54 -16.79 -7.51
C LYS A 242 -13.90 -17.16 -8.96
N TYR A 243 -14.48 -16.23 -9.72
CA TYR A 243 -14.76 -16.44 -11.13
C TYR A 243 -13.48 -16.71 -11.93
N ILE A 244 -12.43 -15.91 -11.72
CA ILE A 244 -11.14 -16.09 -12.39
C ILE A 244 -10.52 -17.45 -12.03
N GLU A 245 -10.52 -17.84 -10.76
CA GLU A 245 -10.02 -19.15 -10.32
C GLU A 245 -10.75 -20.32 -11.01
N ILE A 246 -12.09 -20.26 -11.06
CA ILE A 246 -12.90 -21.30 -11.73
C ILE A 246 -12.54 -21.39 -13.21
N ILE A 247 -12.37 -20.27 -13.90
CA ILE A 247 -12.01 -20.23 -15.33
C ILE A 247 -10.61 -20.78 -15.58
N ILE A 248 -9.65 -20.45 -14.71
CA ILE A 248 -8.27 -20.94 -14.83
C ILE A 248 -8.20 -22.46 -14.65
N GLU A 249 -8.89 -22.99 -13.65
CA GLU A 249 -8.81 -24.42 -13.32
C GLU A 249 -9.67 -25.30 -14.22
N HIS A 250 -10.87 -24.83 -14.59
CA HIS A 250 -11.85 -25.59 -15.34
C HIS A 250 -12.13 -24.91 -16.69
N PHE A 251 -11.08 -24.55 -17.43
CA PHE A 251 -11.24 -23.89 -18.72
C PHE A 251 -12.00 -24.79 -19.71
N GLY A 252 -13.14 -24.32 -20.23
CA GLY A 252 -13.87 -25.02 -21.29
C GLY A 252 -15.34 -24.59 -21.47
N PRO A 253 -16.00 -25.05 -22.56
CA PRO A 253 -17.30 -24.55 -22.99
C PRO A 253 -18.41 -24.66 -21.94
N MET A 254 -18.45 -25.79 -21.23
CA MET A 254 -19.47 -26.04 -20.21
C MET A 254 -19.36 -25.05 -19.05
N ILE A 255 -18.14 -24.69 -18.65
CA ILE A 255 -17.91 -23.74 -17.56
C ILE A 255 -18.28 -22.33 -18.00
N PHE A 256 -18.04 -21.96 -19.26
CA PHE A 256 -18.51 -20.70 -19.81
C PHE A 256 -20.04 -20.61 -19.84
N VAL A 257 -20.74 -21.69 -20.22
CA VAL A 257 -22.21 -21.75 -20.16
C VAL A 257 -22.72 -21.64 -18.72
N ILE A 258 -22.13 -22.39 -17.77
CA ILE A 258 -22.52 -22.33 -16.36
C ILE A 258 -22.32 -20.93 -15.79
N THR A 259 -21.16 -20.32 -16.02
CA THR A 259 -20.84 -18.98 -15.53
C THR A 259 -21.69 -17.88 -16.18
N LEU A 260 -22.07 -18.05 -17.46
CA LEU A 260 -23.04 -17.21 -18.14
C LEU A 260 -24.42 -17.25 -17.46
N LEU A 261 -24.92 -18.47 -17.16
CA LEU A 261 -26.18 -18.66 -16.45
C LEU A 261 -26.13 -18.09 -15.03
N LEU A 262 -24.98 -18.24 -14.34
CA LEU A 262 -24.73 -17.61 -13.04
C LEU A 262 -24.76 -16.09 -13.11
N GLY A 263 -24.12 -15.49 -14.12
CA GLY A 263 -24.17 -14.06 -14.37
C GLY A 263 -25.62 -13.55 -14.57
N ALA A 264 -26.43 -14.29 -15.34
CA ALA A 264 -27.85 -13.99 -15.53
C ALA A 264 -28.67 -14.16 -14.24
N LEU A 265 -28.38 -15.19 -13.44
CA LEU A 265 -29.01 -15.39 -12.13
C LEU A 265 -28.71 -14.22 -11.18
N VAL A 266 -27.48 -13.72 -11.17
CA VAL A 266 -27.10 -12.55 -10.36
C VAL A 266 -27.90 -11.30 -10.77
N ILE A 267 -28.10 -11.08 -12.07
CA ILE A 267 -28.97 -9.99 -12.56
C ILE A 267 -30.40 -10.18 -12.06
N TYR A 268 -30.95 -11.38 -12.20
CA TYR A 268 -32.32 -11.70 -11.76
C TYR A 268 -32.49 -11.44 -10.26
N LEU A 269 -31.56 -11.93 -9.44
CA LEU A 269 -31.56 -11.72 -7.99
C LEU A 269 -31.48 -10.23 -7.64
N ASN A 270 -30.62 -9.46 -8.32
CA ASN A 270 -30.52 -8.03 -8.10
C ASN A 270 -31.83 -7.29 -8.43
N VAL A 271 -32.45 -7.61 -9.57
CA VAL A 271 -33.77 -7.05 -9.94
C VAL A 271 -34.83 -7.39 -8.91
N TYR A 272 -34.88 -8.65 -8.44
CA TYR A 272 -35.79 -9.10 -7.41
C TYR A 272 -35.59 -8.32 -6.09
N ILE A 273 -34.34 -8.21 -5.62
CA ILE A 273 -33.99 -7.48 -4.40
C ILE A 273 -34.39 -6.01 -4.52
N VAL A 274 -34.01 -5.32 -5.59
CA VAL A 274 -34.30 -3.89 -5.76
C VAL A 274 -35.80 -3.64 -5.91
N LYS A 275 -36.55 -4.52 -6.58
CA LYS A 275 -38.02 -4.42 -6.64
C LYS A 275 -38.64 -4.50 -5.23
N ARG A 276 -38.16 -5.42 -4.39
CA ARG A 276 -38.61 -5.57 -3.00
C ARG A 276 -38.21 -4.36 -2.14
N LEU A 277 -37.01 -3.81 -2.34
CA LEU A 277 -36.55 -2.60 -1.66
C LEU A 277 -37.37 -1.36 -2.06
N LYS A 278 -37.69 -1.18 -3.35
CA LYS A 278 -38.54 -0.09 -3.86
C LYS A 278 -39.97 -0.20 -3.31
N ALA A 279 -40.53 -1.41 -3.21
CA ALA A 279 -41.85 -1.63 -2.62
C ALA A 279 -41.89 -1.20 -1.14
N ARG A 280 -40.88 -1.62 -0.37
CA ARG A 280 -40.73 -1.26 1.06
C ARG A 280 -40.49 0.24 1.26
N GLN A 281 -39.80 0.88 0.33
CA GLN A 281 -39.59 2.33 0.35
C GLN A 281 -40.90 3.09 0.18
N ARG A 282 -41.77 2.67 -0.74
CA ARG A 282 -43.08 3.32 -0.93
C ARG A 282 -43.95 3.23 0.31
N THR A 283 -43.93 2.09 1.00
CA THR A 283 -44.62 1.90 2.28
C THR A 283 -44.04 2.82 3.35
N LEU A 284 -42.72 2.87 3.49
CA LEU A 284 -42.05 3.76 4.44
C LEU A 284 -42.30 5.25 4.14
N GLN A 285 -42.34 5.65 2.87
CA GLN A 285 -42.69 7.02 2.49
C GLN A 285 -44.15 7.34 2.84
N ALA A 286 -45.10 6.45 2.56
CA ALA A 286 -46.49 6.63 2.94
C ALA A 286 -46.69 6.68 4.47
N GLU A 287 -45.99 5.82 5.22
CA GLU A 287 -45.98 5.85 6.69
C GLU A 287 -45.35 7.14 7.21
N THR A 288 -44.27 7.62 6.58
CA THR A 288 -43.62 8.89 6.94
C THR A 288 -44.55 10.07 6.68
N GLU A 289 -45.22 10.08 5.52
CA GLU A 289 -46.18 11.13 5.15
C GLU A 289 -47.41 11.15 6.06
N ALA A 290 -47.89 9.98 6.51
CA ALA A 290 -48.96 9.87 7.50
C ALA A 290 -48.54 10.30 8.93
N MET A 291 -47.24 10.20 9.26
CA MET A 291 -46.68 10.65 10.55
C MET A 291 -46.30 12.14 10.57
N LEU A 292 -46.44 12.87 9.45
CA LEU A 292 -46.12 14.30 9.38
C LEU A 292 -47.10 15.20 10.17
N ASP A 293 -48.15 14.64 10.76
CA ASP A 293 -49.12 15.35 11.60
C ASP A 293 -48.73 15.41 13.10
N GLU A 294 -47.68 14.70 13.56
CA GLU A 294 -47.19 14.77 14.95
C GLU A 294 -45.65 14.94 15.00
N ASP A 295 -45.20 16.09 15.53
CA ASP A 295 -43.80 16.52 15.45
C ASP A 295 -42.87 15.72 16.39
N GLY A 296 -41.71 15.30 15.85
CA GLY A 296 -40.64 14.61 16.58
C GLY A 296 -39.99 13.42 15.84
N SER A 297 -40.70 12.77 14.91
CA SER A 297 -40.24 11.54 14.20
C SER A 297 -39.54 11.78 12.84
N ARG A 298 -39.53 13.05 12.38
CA ARG A 298 -39.13 13.50 11.04
C ARG A 298 -37.68 13.18 10.65
N SER A 299 -36.73 13.33 11.59
CA SER A 299 -35.30 13.14 11.30
C SER A 299 -34.92 11.67 11.09
N VAL A 300 -35.55 10.76 11.85
CA VAL A 300 -35.28 9.31 11.82
C VAL A 300 -35.88 8.66 10.56
N ALA A 301 -37.07 9.09 10.14
CA ALA A 301 -37.69 8.60 8.92
C ALA A 301 -36.90 9.03 7.67
N ILE A 302 -36.48 10.30 7.61
CA ILE A 302 -35.65 10.82 6.51
C ILE A 302 -34.29 10.11 6.43
N SER A 303 -33.65 9.83 7.57
CA SER A 303 -32.36 9.11 7.58
C SER A 303 -32.48 7.67 7.08
N LYS A 304 -33.55 6.95 7.47
CA LYS A 304 -33.81 5.57 7.01
C LYS A 304 -34.07 5.53 5.50
N THR A 305 -34.87 6.46 4.98
CA THR A 305 -35.15 6.55 3.54
C THR A 305 -33.89 6.85 2.75
N ARG A 306 -33.06 7.79 3.21
CA ARG A 306 -31.78 8.13 2.58
C ARG A 306 -30.79 6.97 2.57
N GLN A 307 -30.74 6.21 3.67
CA GLN A 307 -29.91 5.03 3.78
C GLN A 307 -30.34 3.92 2.83
N MET A 308 -31.64 3.62 2.74
CA MET A 308 -32.16 2.63 1.79
C MET A 308 -31.89 3.03 0.33
N LEU A 309 -31.96 4.33 0.00
CA LEU A 309 -31.66 4.84 -1.34
C LEU A 309 -30.18 4.65 -1.70
N SER A 310 -29.27 4.94 -0.76
CA SER A 310 -27.83 4.71 -0.93
C SER A 310 -27.53 3.24 -1.17
N TRP A 311 -28.25 2.35 -0.47
CA TRP A 311 -28.11 0.91 -0.57
C TRP A 311 -28.51 0.35 -1.92
N GLN A 312 -29.69 0.75 -2.42
CA GLN A 312 -30.17 0.34 -3.73
C GLN A 312 -29.18 0.74 -4.82
N ASN A 313 -28.70 1.99 -4.80
CA ASN A 313 -27.75 2.47 -5.81
C ASN A 313 -26.43 1.70 -5.78
N LEU A 314 -25.92 1.42 -4.58
CA LEU A 314 -24.68 0.67 -4.42
C LEU A 314 -24.82 -0.77 -4.90
N SER A 315 -25.85 -1.50 -4.44
CA SER A 315 -26.06 -2.89 -4.84
C SER A 315 -26.23 -2.99 -6.35
N THR A 316 -26.99 -2.06 -6.95
CA THR A 316 -27.13 -1.99 -8.39
C THR A 316 -25.78 -1.85 -9.09
N ILE A 317 -24.93 -0.90 -8.68
CA ILE A 317 -23.61 -0.71 -9.32
C ILE A 317 -22.74 -1.97 -9.20
N LEU A 318 -22.63 -2.52 -8.00
CA LEU A 318 -21.76 -3.65 -7.70
C LEU A 318 -22.15 -4.92 -8.47
N PHE A 319 -23.43 -5.28 -8.45
CA PHE A 319 -23.94 -6.44 -9.19
C PHE A 319 -23.90 -6.20 -10.70
N THR A 320 -24.16 -4.98 -11.17
CA THR A 320 -24.01 -4.65 -12.58
C THR A 320 -22.58 -4.83 -13.06
N VAL A 321 -21.57 -4.33 -12.33
CA VAL A 321 -20.16 -4.52 -12.70
C VAL A 321 -19.78 -6.00 -12.70
N LEU A 322 -20.14 -6.73 -11.63
CA LEU A 322 -19.87 -8.17 -11.53
C LEU A 322 -20.49 -8.95 -12.70
N SER A 323 -21.80 -8.80 -12.92
CA SER A 323 -22.50 -9.51 -14.00
C SER A 323 -21.97 -9.12 -15.36
N SER A 324 -21.65 -7.84 -15.60
CA SER A 324 -21.13 -7.41 -16.89
C SER A 324 -19.76 -8.01 -17.20
N ILE A 325 -18.85 -8.10 -16.22
CA ILE A 325 -17.55 -8.76 -16.42
C ILE A 325 -17.78 -10.24 -16.72
N VAL A 326 -18.45 -10.97 -15.82
CA VAL A 326 -18.67 -12.42 -15.95
C VAL A 326 -19.36 -12.78 -17.27
N ILE A 327 -20.46 -12.11 -17.62
CA ILE A 327 -21.21 -12.40 -18.85
C ILE A 327 -20.35 -12.09 -20.08
N THR A 328 -19.64 -10.96 -20.09
CA THR A 328 -18.83 -10.57 -21.26
C THR A 328 -17.71 -11.57 -21.50
N SER A 329 -16.92 -11.88 -20.48
CA SER A 329 -15.81 -12.82 -20.62
C SER A 329 -16.30 -14.23 -20.93
N SER A 330 -17.39 -14.70 -20.31
CA SER A 330 -17.94 -16.03 -20.62
C SER A 330 -18.46 -16.13 -22.06
N ILE A 331 -19.09 -15.09 -22.61
CA ILE A 331 -19.51 -15.09 -24.03
C ILE A 331 -18.29 -15.08 -24.96
N ILE A 332 -17.31 -14.21 -24.69
CA ILE A 332 -16.09 -14.12 -25.50
C ILE A 332 -15.39 -15.49 -25.49
N PHE A 333 -15.08 -16.03 -24.31
CA PHE A 333 -14.38 -17.31 -24.20
C PHE A 333 -15.15 -18.47 -24.80
N LEU A 334 -16.47 -18.54 -24.62
CA LEU A 334 -17.29 -19.58 -25.25
C LEU A 334 -17.17 -19.56 -26.76
N ILE A 335 -17.26 -18.37 -27.38
CA ILE A 335 -17.21 -18.23 -28.83
C ILE A 335 -15.79 -18.46 -29.34
N THR A 336 -14.78 -17.93 -28.65
CA THR A 336 -13.39 -18.08 -29.11
C THR A 336 -12.85 -19.50 -28.97
N ASP A 337 -13.29 -20.22 -27.94
CA ASP A 337 -12.91 -21.62 -27.73
C ASP A 337 -13.62 -22.56 -28.71
N THR A 338 -14.85 -22.23 -29.14
CA THR A 338 -15.66 -23.11 -29.99
C THR A 338 -15.60 -22.82 -31.49
N ILE A 339 -15.40 -21.56 -31.90
CA ILE A 339 -15.50 -21.15 -33.30
C ILE A 339 -14.12 -20.82 -33.89
N SER A 340 -13.44 -19.81 -33.37
CA SER A 340 -12.13 -19.36 -33.87
C SER A 340 -11.44 -18.42 -32.88
N ALA A 341 -10.17 -18.10 -33.15
CA ALA A 341 -9.42 -17.16 -32.33
C ALA A 341 -10.11 -15.78 -32.19
N PHE A 342 -9.80 -15.10 -31.08
CA PHE A 342 -10.38 -13.79 -30.74
C PHE A 342 -10.19 -12.75 -31.85
N ASP A 343 -8.98 -12.68 -32.43
CA ASP A 343 -8.61 -11.67 -33.42
C ASP A 343 -9.47 -11.79 -34.70
N ASP A 344 -9.72 -13.01 -35.16
CA ASP A 344 -10.57 -13.29 -36.34
C ASP A 344 -12.03 -12.87 -36.09
N MET A 345 -12.47 -12.89 -34.83
CA MET A 345 -13.83 -12.57 -34.41
C MET A 345 -13.97 -11.16 -33.83
N ALA A 346 -12.91 -10.35 -33.81
CA ALA A 346 -12.93 -9.03 -33.18
C ALA A 346 -14.06 -8.14 -33.72
N VAL A 347 -14.23 -8.08 -35.04
CA VAL A 347 -15.32 -7.29 -35.66
C VAL A 347 -16.70 -7.84 -35.28
N PHE A 348 -16.84 -9.16 -35.17
CA PHE A 348 -18.08 -9.79 -34.72
C PHE A 348 -18.40 -9.40 -33.27
N PHE A 349 -17.45 -9.54 -32.34
CA PHE A 349 -17.63 -9.12 -30.94
C PHE A 349 -17.91 -7.63 -30.81
N PHE A 350 -17.28 -6.81 -31.65
CA PHE A 350 -17.53 -5.37 -31.69
C PHE A 350 -19.00 -5.05 -32.00
N PHE A 351 -19.53 -5.59 -33.09
CA PHE A 351 -20.94 -5.37 -33.47
C PHE A 351 -21.92 -6.08 -32.54
N MET A 352 -21.57 -7.24 -32.00
CA MET A 352 -22.37 -7.89 -30.96
C MET A 352 -22.48 -6.99 -29.72
N GLY A 353 -21.39 -6.34 -29.31
CA GLY A 353 -21.38 -5.42 -28.18
C GLY A 353 -22.29 -4.22 -28.42
N LEU A 354 -22.21 -3.63 -29.62
CA LEU A 354 -23.02 -2.47 -29.97
C LEU A 354 -24.49 -2.81 -30.21
N LEU A 355 -24.79 -3.78 -31.09
CA LEU A 355 -26.14 -4.03 -31.60
C LEU A 355 -26.95 -4.95 -30.69
N LEU A 356 -26.33 -5.97 -30.06
CA LEU A 356 -27.05 -6.93 -29.23
C LEU A 356 -27.19 -6.45 -27.78
N PHE A 357 -26.20 -5.70 -27.27
CA PHE A 357 -26.16 -5.29 -25.87
C PHE A 357 -26.37 -3.79 -25.67
N LEU A 358 -25.57 -2.94 -26.30
CA LEU A 358 -25.62 -1.51 -26.03
C LEU A 358 -26.94 -0.86 -26.48
N VAL A 359 -27.34 -1.05 -27.75
CA VAL A 359 -28.56 -0.45 -28.31
C VAL A 359 -29.82 -0.92 -27.58
N PRO A 360 -30.05 -2.24 -27.37
CA PRO A 360 -31.20 -2.70 -26.59
C PRO A 360 -31.07 -2.29 -25.12
N GLY A 361 -29.86 -2.24 -24.57
CA GLY A 361 -29.60 -1.81 -23.20
C GLY A 361 -30.04 -0.38 -22.93
N VAL A 362 -29.81 0.56 -23.86
CA VAL A 362 -30.30 1.94 -23.77
C VAL A 362 -31.82 1.97 -23.72
N TYR A 363 -32.49 1.22 -24.60
CA TYR A 363 -33.95 1.14 -24.61
C TYR A 363 -34.52 0.52 -23.33
N VAL A 364 -33.92 -0.58 -22.86
CA VAL A 364 -34.33 -1.29 -21.64
C VAL A 364 -34.04 -0.45 -20.39
N SER A 365 -32.99 0.38 -20.40
CA SER A 365 -32.64 1.22 -19.25
C SER A 365 -33.76 2.19 -18.85
N GLY A 366 -34.59 2.64 -19.81
CA GLY A 366 -35.78 3.44 -19.52
C GLY A 366 -36.88 2.69 -18.77
N ARG A 367 -36.86 1.35 -18.76
CA ARG A 367 -37.85 0.48 -18.09
C ARG A 367 -37.28 -0.17 -16.83
N ASN A 368 -36.02 -0.59 -16.87
CA ASN A 368 -35.32 -1.23 -15.77
C ASN A 368 -33.85 -0.85 -15.78
N ASP A 369 -33.48 0.04 -14.86
CA ASP A 369 -32.11 0.58 -14.72
C ASP A 369 -31.04 -0.51 -14.55
N ILE A 370 -31.38 -1.63 -13.92
CA ILE A 370 -30.43 -2.72 -13.62
C ILE A 370 -30.14 -3.52 -14.88
N ILE A 371 -31.19 -4.00 -15.55
CA ILE A 371 -31.03 -4.82 -16.76
C ILE A 371 -30.41 -3.96 -17.86
N GLY A 372 -30.97 -2.77 -18.10
CA GLY A 372 -30.45 -1.85 -19.10
C GLY A 372 -29.02 -1.42 -18.79
N GLY A 373 -28.71 -1.06 -17.53
CA GLY A 373 -27.36 -0.70 -17.11
C GLY A 373 -26.35 -1.84 -17.30
N THR A 374 -26.75 -3.08 -17.02
CA THR A 374 -25.88 -4.25 -17.19
C THR A 374 -25.64 -4.58 -18.67
N MET A 375 -26.67 -4.49 -19.51
CA MET A 375 -26.52 -4.63 -20.97
C MET A 375 -25.64 -3.52 -21.55
N ILE A 376 -25.81 -2.27 -21.11
CA ILE A 376 -24.95 -1.15 -21.51
C ILE A 376 -23.49 -1.44 -21.13
N CYS A 377 -23.22 -1.85 -19.90
CA CYS A 377 -21.87 -2.21 -19.46
C CYS A 377 -21.27 -3.38 -20.25
N ILE A 378 -22.04 -4.46 -20.52
CA ILE A 378 -21.59 -5.57 -21.37
C ILE A 378 -21.23 -5.06 -22.76
N GLY A 379 -22.11 -4.26 -23.37
CA GLY A 379 -21.88 -3.71 -24.70
C GLY A 379 -20.61 -2.87 -24.78
N TYR A 380 -20.36 -2.02 -23.78
CA TYR A 380 -19.14 -1.21 -23.73
C TYR A 380 -17.88 -2.02 -23.43
N ILE A 381 -17.90 -2.95 -22.48
CA ILE A 381 -16.72 -3.79 -22.16
C ILE A 381 -16.36 -4.63 -23.40
N MET A 382 -17.35 -5.30 -24.00
CA MET A 382 -17.12 -6.18 -25.15
C MET A 382 -16.64 -5.43 -26.38
N SER A 383 -17.29 -4.31 -26.72
CA SER A 383 -16.84 -3.49 -27.86
C SER A 383 -15.48 -2.85 -27.62
N SER A 384 -15.13 -2.48 -26.38
CA SER A 384 -13.81 -1.94 -26.05
C SER A 384 -12.71 -2.99 -26.11
N ALA A 385 -12.95 -4.22 -25.65
CA ALA A 385 -12.01 -5.31 -25.81
C ALA A 385 -11.82 -5.65 -27.31
N ALA A 386 -12.91 -5.74 -28.05
CA ALA A 386 -12.91 -6.08 -29.47
C ALA A 386 -12.21 -5.01 -30.34
N VAL A 387 -12.37 -3.72 -30.03
CA VAL A 387 -11.79 -2.65 -30.86
C VAL A 387 -10.26 -2.59 -30.81
N LEU A 388 -9.64 -3.21 -29.81
CA LEU A 388 -8.19 -3.34 -29.72
C LEU A 388 -7.63 -4.25 -30.83
N ALA A 389 -8.33 -5.33 -31.15
CA ALA A 389 -7.96 -6.28 -32.20
C ALA A 389 -8.63 -5.98 -33.56
N ALA A 390 -9.69 -5.18 -33.59
CA ALA A 390 -10.40 -4.83 -34.82
C ALA A 390 -9.62 -3.79 -35.66
N PRO A 391 -9.86 -3.74 -36.99
CA PRO A 391 -9.28 -2.70 -37.85
C PRO A 391 -9.60 -1.27 -37.38
N ASP A 392 -8.66 -0.34 -37.50
CA ASP A 392 -8.73 1.01 -36.91
C ASP A 392 -9.94 1.84 -37.34
N ARG A 393 -10.54 1.55 -38.50
CA ARG A 393 -11.79 2.20 -38.94
C ARG A 393 -12.94 2.07 -37.92
N TYR A 394 -12.93 1.04 -37.07
CA TYR A 394 -13.94 0.82 -36.04
C TYR A 394 -13.70 1.68 -34.78
N LEU A 395 -12.50 2.25 -34.59
CA LEU A 395 -12.19 3.12 -33.45
C LEU A 395 -13.03 4.39 -33.45
N VAL A 396 -13.29 4.97 -34.63
CA VAL A 396 -14.12 6.18 -34.75
C VAL A 396 -15.55 5.89 -34.29
N ILE A 397 -16.10 4.74 -34.70
CA ILE A 397 -17.44 4.30 -34.30
C ILE A 397 -17.48 4.09 -32.78
N TRP A 398 -16.51 3.36 -32.24
CA TRP A 398 -16.38 3.11 -30.80
C TRP A 398 -16.29 4.41 -29.99
N ALA A 399 -15.46 5.36 -30.43
CA ALA A 399 -15.27 6.64 -29.76
C ALA A 399 -16.57 7.46 -29.70
N ILE A 400 -17.36 7.47 -30.78
CA ILE A 400 -18.68 8.11 -30.80
C ILE A 400 -19.59 7.48 -29.74
N PHE A 401 -19.65 6.15 -29.65
CA PHE A 401 -20.47 5.48 -28.65
C PHE A 401 -19.98 5.75 -27.22
N ILE A 402 -18.67 5.74 -26.96
CA ILE A 402 -18.12 6.12 -25.65
C ILE A 402 -18.55 7.53 -25.26
N VAL A 403 -18.43 8.51 -26.16
CA VAL A 403 -18.84 9.91 -25.90
C VAL A 403 -20.34 9.98 -25.61
N LEU A 404 -21.18 9.29 -26.40
CA LEU A 404 -22.62 9.23 -26.16
C LEU A 404 -22.93 8.63 -24.78
N GLY A 405 -22.24 7.55 -24.39
CA GLY A 405 -22.36 6.93 -23.08
C GLY A 405 -21.99 7.89 -21.95
N LEU A 406 -20.86 8.58 -22.06
CA LEU A 406 -20.40 9.56 -21.08
C LEU A 406 -21.38 10.71 -20.87
N LEU A 407 -22.10 11.12 -21.93
CA LEU A 407 -23.07 12.21 -21.89
C LEU A 407 -24.48 11.78 -21.44
N LYS A 408 -24.90 10.55 -21.77
CA LYS A 408 -26.29 10.09 -21.56
C LYS A 408 -26.48 9.19 -20.34
N VAL A 409 -25.46 8.47 -19.89
CA VAL A 409 -25.60 7.52 -18.77
C VAL A 409 -25.77 8.27 -17.45
N ALA A 410 -26.93 8.12 -16.81
CA ALA A 410 -27.23 8.82 -15.55
C ALA A 410 -26.36 8.35 -14.37
N ASN A 411 -25.97 7.07 -14.34
CA ASN A 411 -25.22 6.49 -13.23
C ASN A 411 -23.74 6.93 -13.22
N HIS A 412 -23.28 7.50 -12.11
CA HIS A 412 -21.90 7.98 -11.95
C HIS A 412 -20.86 6.84 -12.01
N GLY A 413 -21.16 5.68 -11.41
CA GLY A 413 -20.24 4.53 -11.39
C GLY A 413 -20.01 3.95 -12.79
N ILE A 414 -21.08 3.83 -13.58
CA ILE A 414 -20.96 3.39 -14.98
C ILE A 414 -20.16 4.41 -15.79
N ARG A 415 -20.39 5.71 -15.61
CA ARG A 415 -19.58 6.75 -16.28
C ARG A 415 -18.09 6.68 -15.91
N MET A 416 -17.74 6.36 -14.67
CA MET A 416 -16.34 6.14 -14.27
C MET A 416 -15.72 4.96 -15.03
N LEU A 417 -16.46 3.84 -15.15
CA LEU A 417 -16.02 2.68 -15.93
C LEU A 417 -15.80 3.04 -17.40
N LEU A 418 -16.74 3.74 -18.04
CA LEU A 418 -16.60 4.17 -19.44
C LEU A 418 -15.38 5.08 -19.65
N PHE A 419 -15.13 5.97 -18.70
CA PHE A 419 -13.96 6.83 -18.75
C PHE A 419 -12.65 6.03 -18.60
N GLY A 420 -12.65 4.96 -17.80
CA GLY A 420 -11.53 4.02 -17.71
C GLY A 420 -11.32 3.23 -19.01
N LEU A 421 -12.38 2.65 -19.58
CA LEU A 421 -12.32 1.98 -20.88
C LEU A 421 -11.80 2.90 -21.99
N PHE A 422 -12.21 4.17 -21.98
CA PHE A 422 -11.70 5.19 -22.89
C PHE A 422 -10.17 5.28 -22.82
N HIS A 423 -9.62 5.43 -21.61
CA HIS A 423 -8.17 5.57 -21.42
C HIS A 423 -7.39 4.30 -21.71
N ILE A 424 -7.95 3.12 -21.39
CA ILE A 424 -7.32 1.84 -21.71
C ILE A 424 -7.17 1.70 -23.22
N VAL A 425 -8.27 1.81 -23.97
CA VAL A 425 -8.24 1.66 -25.44
C VAL A 425 -7.41 2.76 -26.10
N ALA A 426 -7.58 4.01 -25.67
CA ALA A 426 -6.78 5.12 -26.20
C ALA A 426 -5.28 4.92 -25.90
N GLY A 427 -4.91 4.40 -24.73
CA GLY A 427 -3.53 4.09 -24.37
C GLY A 427 -2.91 3.07 -25.31
N PHE A 428 -3.55 1.90 -25.50
CA PHE A 428 -3.06 0.87 -26.42
C PHE A 428 -2.94 1.37 -27.86
N LYS A 429 -3.95 2.09 -28.36
CA LYS A 429 -3.94 2.58 -29.75
C LYS A 429 -2.97 3.73 -29.98
N LEU A 430 -2.76 4.59 -29.00
CA LEU A 430 -1.73 5.62 -29.06
C LEU A 430 -0.33 4.98 -28.98
N ASP A 431 -0.15 3.92 -28.20
CA ASP A 431 1.13 3.20 -28.12
C ASP A 431 1.50 2.54 -29.46
N GLU A 432 0.52 1.91 -30.13
CA GLU A 432 0.68 1.38 -31.49
C GLU A 432 1.05 2.47 -32.51
N LEU A 433 0.44 3.65 -32.40
CA LEU A 433 0.62 4.77 -33.32
C LEU A 433 1.93 5.54 -33.11
N LEU A 434 2.21 5.91 -31.86
CA LEU A 434 3.32 6.79 -31.48
C LEU A 434 4.60 6.01 -31.24
N ARG A 435 4.51 4.76 -30.76
CA ARG A 435 5.65 3.89 -30.37
C ARG A 435 6.59 4.47 -29.32
N GLU A 436 6.18 5.59 -28.72
CA GLU A 436 6.89 6.30 -27.66
C GLU A 436 5.92 6.48 -26.49
N PHE A 437 6.13 5.71 -25.42
CA PHE A 437 5.18 5.60 -24.31
C PHE A 437 5.01 6.92 -23.53
N ASP A 438 6.02 7.78 -23.49
CA ASP A 438 5.91 9.10 -22.87
C ASP A 438 5.01 10.04 -23.68
N LEU A 439 5.09 10.02 -25.01
CA LEU A 439 4.16 10.75 -25.88
C LEU A 439 2.72 10.26 -25.74
N VAL A 440 2.51 8.96 -25.53
CA VAL A 440 1.19 8.40 -25.19
C VAL A 440 0.65 9.06 -23.92
N CYS A 441 1.45 9.07 -22.86
CA CYS A 441 1.07 9.67 -21.58
C CYS A 441 0.80 11.19 -21.72
N ILE A 442 1.67 11.93 -22.41
CA ILE A 442 1.49 13.37 -22.68
C ILE A 442 0.18 13.63 -23.42
N THR A 443 -0.13 12.82 -24.44
CA THR A 443 -1.36 12.94 -25.22
C THR A 443 -2.59 12.71 -24.34
N LEU A 444 -2.57 11.68 -23.49
CA LEU A 444 -3.66 11.40 -22.56
C LEU A 444 -3.80 12.50 -21.49
N ILE A 445 -2.71 13.10 -21.01
CA ILE A 445 -2.75 14.28 -20.13
C ILE A 445 -3.41 15.45 -20.85
N ALA A 446 -3.00 15.74 -22.08
CA ALA A 446 -3.57 16.83 -22.88
C ALA A 446 -5.08 16.65 -23.10
N VAL A 447 -5.53 15.45 -23.44
CA VAL A 447 -6.96 15.11 -23.55
C VAL A 447 -7.71 15.41 -22.25
N ASN A 448 -7.17 14.98 -21.10
CA ASN A 448 -7.80 15.24 -19.80
C ASN A 448 -7.81 16.73 -19.43
N VAL A 449 -6.75 17.48 -19.74
CA VAL A 449 -6.70 18.94 -19.55
C VAL A 449 -7.76 19.62 -20.39
N VAL A 450 -7.93 19.23 -21.66
CA VAL A 450 -8.99 19.75 -22.53
C VAL A 450 -10.37 19.49 -21.93
N ILE A 451 -10.64 18.29 -21.41
CA ILE A 451 -11.94 17.98 -20.77
C ILE A 451 -12.14 18.82 -19.49
N ILE A 452 -11.08 19.04 -18.69
CA ILE A 452 -11.13 19.94 -17.53
C ILE A 452 -11.50 21.37 -17.94
N LEU A 453 -10.88 21.90 -19.00
CA LEU A 453 -11.17 23.24 -19.50
C LEU A 453 -12.60 23.33 -20.06
N LEU A 454 -13.05 22.33 -20.83
CA LEU A 454 -14.41 22.27 -21.36
C LEU A 454 -15.47 22.25 -20.26
N THR A 455 -15.26 21.43 -19.22
CA THR A 455 -16.18 21.33 -18.08
C THR A 455 -16.22 22.60 -17.23
N ARG A 456 -15.16 23.43 -17.25
CA ARG A 456 -15.12 24.73 -16.56
C ARG A 456 -15.69 25.89 -17.37
N PHE A 457 -15.25 26.06 -18.62
CA PHE A 457 -15.59 27.23 -19.43
C PHE A 457 -16.93 27.10 -20.16
N LYS A 458 -17.31 25.88 -20.54
CA LYS A 458 -18.56 25.61 -21.29
C LYS A 458 -19.57 24.83 -20.46
N ARG A 459 -19.72 25.20 -19.18
CA ARG A 459 -20.74 24.62 -18.30
C ARG A 459 -22.16 24.76 -18.85
N GLN A 460 -22.41 25.74 -19.73
CA GLN A 460 -23.67 25.91 -20.46
C GLN A 460 -23.93 24.86 -21.55
N TRP A 461 -22.90 24.24 -22.13
CA TRP A 461 -23.06 23.21 -23.18
C TRP A 461 -23.39 21.83 -22.59
N LEU A 462 -23.00 21.59 -21.34
CA LEU A 462 -23.35 20.40 -20.58
C LEU A 462 -24.66 20.67 -19.84
N SER A 463 -25.77 20.21 -20.41
CA SER A 463 -27.12 20.42 -19.89
C SER A 463 -27.35 19.84 -18.48
N ASP A 464 -26.50 18.91 -18.01
CA ASP A 464 -26.56 18.31 -16.68
C ASP A 464 -25.28 18.56 -15.87
N ASP A 465 -25.42 19.25 -14.74
CA ASP A 465 -24.33 19.53 -13.78
C ASP A 465 -23.68 18.25 -13.22
N LYS A 466 -24.42 17.14 -13.16
CA LYS A 466 -23.88 15.84 -12.73
C LYS A 466 -22.93 15.25 -13.76
N VAL A 467 -23.16 15.50 -15.05
CA VAL A 467 -22.28 15.05 -16.14
C VAL A 467 -20.98 15.82 -16.09
N ALA A 468 -21.06 17.15 -16.06
CA ALA A 468 -19.89 18.02 -15.97
C ALA A 468 -19.01 17.68 -14.76
N ARG A 469 -19.61 17.48 -13.58
CA ARG A 469 -18.88 17.12 -12.36
C ARG A 469 -18.19 15.77 -12.44
N SER A 470 -18.83 14.77 -13.07
CA SER A 470 -18.26 13.44 -13.24
C SER A 470 -17.07 13.47 -14.19
N LEU A 471 -17.23 14.12 -15.35
CA LEU A 471 -16.15 14.27 -16.34
C LEU A 471 -14.96 15.00 -15.73
N TYR A 472 -15.20 16.12 -15.05
CA TYR A 472 -14.16 16.88 -14.37
C TYR A 472 -13.37 16.02 -13.36
N ARG A 473 -14.06 15.31 -12.46
CA ARG A 473 -13.40 14.49 -11.44
C ARG A 473 -12.55 13.37 -12.05
N ASN A 474 -13.11 12.63 -13.00
CA ASN A 474 -12.36 11.58 -13.68
C ASN A 474 -11.17 12.16 -14.45
N SER A 475 -11.33 13.32 -15.10
CA SER A 475 -10.24 13.94 -15.86
C SER A 475 -9.09 14.40 -14.97
N VAL A 476 -9.39 14.93 -13.78
CA VAL A 476 -8.36 15.27 -12.78
C VAL A 476 -7.63 14.00 -12.32
N PHE A 477 -8.36 12.91 -12.05
CA PHE A 477 -7.75 11.64 -11.64
C PHE A 477 -6.83 11.06 -12.72
N TYR A 478 -7.33 10.85 -13.94
CA TYR A 478 -6.55 10.25 -15.02
C TYR A 478 -5.42 11.19 -15.49
N GLY A 479 -5.65 12.50 -15.52
CA GLY A 479 -4.59 13.47 -15.81
C GLY A 479 -3.43 13.38 -14.81
N LEU A 480 -3.72 13.27 -13.51
CA LEU A 480 -2.68 13.04 -12.49
C LEU A 480 -2.06 11.64 -12.62
N LEU A 481 -2.84 10.61 -12.93
CA LEU A 481 -2.35 9.24 -13.08
C LEU A 481 -1.32 9.14 -14.21
N PHE A 482 -1.63 9.63 -15.41
CA PHE A 482 -0.68 9.59 -16.53
C PHE A 482 0.50 10.51 -16.31
N PHE A 483 0.32 11.66 -15.65
CA PHE A 483 1.44 12.51 -15.29
C PHE A 483 2.35 11.87 -14.23
N PHE A 484 1.76 11.10 -13.30
CA PHE A 484 2.54 10.32 -12.35
C PHE A 484 3.31 9.20 -13.06
N ILE A 485 2.69 8.51 -14.02
CA ILE A 485 3.35 7.49 -14.85
C ILE A 485 4.55 8.06 -15.61
N LEU A 486 4.46 9.29 -16.14
CA LEU A 486 5.60 9.96 -16.78
C LEU A 486 6.82 10.09 -15.85
N THR A 487 6.62 10.13 -14.53
CA THR A 487 7.74 10.22 -13.58
C THR A 487 8.52 8.91 -13.44
N PHE A 488 8.06 7.81 -14.04
CA PHE A 488 8.69 6.49 -13.99
C PHE A 488 9.49 6.14 -15.23
N ILE A 489 9.29 6.88 -16.34
CA ILE A 489 9.93 6.55 -17.61
C ILE A 489 11.38 7.04 -17.54
N GLU A 490 12.33 6.12 -17.67
CA GLU A 490 13.77 6.37 -17.56
C GLU A 490 14.55 5.86 -18.78
N ALA A 491 15.87 6.00 -18.77
CA ALA A 491 16.75 5.52 -19.84
C ALA A 491 16.62 3.98 -20.02
N PRO A 492 16.71 3.44 -21.25
CA PRO A 492 17.07 4.12 -22.50
C PRO A 492 15.89 4.80 -23.23
N TYR A 493 14.69 4.83 -22.65
CA TYR A 493 13.48 5.30 -23.34
C TYR A 493 13.43 6.82 -23.52
N ILE A 494 13.93 7.59 -22.56
CA ILE A 494 14.01 9.05 -22.63
C ILE A 494 15.37 9.57 -22.18
N SER A 495 15.69 10.82 -22.54
CA SER A 495 16.89 11.48 -22.03
C SER A 495 16.77 11.77 -20.52
N GLU A 496 17.91 11.74 -19.80
CA GLU A 496 17.95 12.08 -18.37
C GLU A 496 17.36 13.46 -18.08
N TRP A 497 17.60 14.43 -18.96
CA TRP A 497 17.06 15.79 -18.80
C TRP A 497 15.52 15.79 -18.88
N THR A 498 14.95 15.06 -19.83
CA THR A 498 13.50 14.89 -19.97
C THR A 498 12.91 14.24 -18.71
N TYR A 499 13.56 13.20 -18.20
CA TYR A 499 13.19 12.54 -16.96
C TYR A 499 13.12 13.55 -15.79
N TYR A 500 14.16 14.36 -15.58
CA TYR A 500 14.17 15.35 -14.50
C TYR A 500 13.06 16.39 -14.66
N VAL A 501 12.77 16.82 -15.88
CA VAL A 501 11.69 17.78 -16.15
C VAL A 501 10.32 17.20 -15.87
N TYR A 502 10.02 15.98 -16.28
CA TYR A 502 8.74 15.34 -15.95
C TYR A 502 8.55 15.25 -14.43
N ASN A 503 9.60 14.89 -13.70
CA ASN A 503 9.59 14.83 -12.24
C ASN A 503 9.34 16.18 -11.58
N VAL A 504 10.08 17.21 -11.97
CA VAL A 504 9.93 18.58 -11.42
C VAL A 504 8.55 19.14 -11.75
N LEU A 505 8.10 19.04 -13.00
CA LEU A 505 6.80 19.54 -13.42
C LEU A 505 5.66 18.81 -12.69
N PHE A 506 5.76 17.49 -12.52
CA PHE A 506 4.77 16.72 -11.76
C PHE A 506 4.71 17.20 -10.32
N PHE A 507 5.86 17.28 -9.64
CA PHE A 507 5.93 17.66 -8.24
C PHE A 507 5.41 19.08 -8.00
N VAL A 508 5.77 20.04 -8.86
CA VAL A 508 5.26 21.42 -8.81
C VAL A 508 3.76 21.45 -9.10
N GLY A 509 3.31 20.72 -10.12
CA GLY A 509 1.90 20.68 -10.54
C GLY A 509 0.98 20.09 -9.46
N VAL A 510 1.36 18.95 -8.87
CA VAL A 510 0.58 18.32 -7.80
C VAL A 510 0.61 19.15 -6.51
N THR A 511 1.75 19.76 -6.17
CA THR A 511 1.85 20.72 -5.05
C THR A 511 0.91 21.91 -5.26
N ALA A 512 0.94 22.53 -6.44
CA ALA A 512 0.05 23.64 -6.79
C ALA A 512 -1.43 23.24 -6.70
N LEU A 513 -1.78 22.02 -7.14
CA LEU A 513 -3.14 21.49 -7.03
C LEU A 513 -3.56 21.31 -5.56
N VAL A 514 -2.68 20.82 -4.69
CA VAL A 514 -2.96 20.65 -3.25
C VAL A 514 -3.25 22.01 -2.61
N PHE A 515 -2.40 23.01 -2.84
CA PHE A 515 -2.62 24.35 -2.30
C PHE A 515 -3.86 25.03 -2.88
N TRP A 516 -4.06 24.96 -4.20
CA TRP A 516 -5.25 25.49 -4.85
C TRP A 516 -6.53 24.82 -4.35
N GLY A 517 -6.51 23.49 -4.20
CA GLY A 517 -7.63 22.72 -3.65
C GLY A 517 -7.96 23.11 -2.22
N GLN A 518 -6.95 23.38 -1.39
CA GLN A 518 -7.11 23.88 -0.02
C GLN A 518 -7.67 25.31 0.02
N GLN A 519 -7.20 26.20 -0.87
CA GLN A 519 -7.69 27.58 -0.98
C GLN A 519 -9.15 27.62 -1.41
N GLN A 520 -9.52 26.83 -2.41
CA GLN A 520 -10.87 26.82 -2.98
C GLN A 520 -11.85 25.91 -2.20
N GLU A 521 -11.41 25.36 -1.06
CA GLU A 521 -12.16 24.40 -0.24
C GLU A 521 -12.69 23.18 -1.04
N ARG A 522 -11.93 22.79 -2.07
CA ARG A 522 -12.24 21.69 -2.97
C ARG A 522 -11.69 20.38 -2.39
N SER A 523 -12.53 19.73 -1.58
CA SER A 523 -12.14 18.51 -0.85
C SER A 523 -11.74 17.33 -1.75
N TYR A 524 -12.18 17.28 -3.01
CA TYR A 524 -11.80 16.20 -3.92
C TYR A 524 -10.36 16.40 -4.43
N GLU A 525 -10.06 17.57 -4.99
CA GLU A 525 -8.75 17.95 -5.51
C GLU A 525 -7.68 17.94 -4.42
N LEU A 526 -8.01 18.41 -3.22
CA LEU A 526 -7.12 18.32 -2.07
C LEU A 526 -6.76 16.86 -1.74
N ARG A 527 -7.76 15.96 -1.66
CA ARG A 527 -7.53 14.55 -1.29
C ARG A 527 -6.76 13.80 -2.36
N ILE A 528 -7.14 13.95 -3.64
CA ILE A 528 -6.46 13.24 -4.72
C ILE A 528 -5.07 13.80 -4.96
N GLY A 529 -4.88 15.12 -4.85
CA GLY A 529 -3.57 15.75 -4.93
C GLY A 529 -2.64 15.28 -3.80
N LEU A 530 -3.12 15.21 -2.56
CA LEU A 530 -2.34 14.66 -1.45
C LEU A 530 -1.98 13.19 -1.66
N ALA A 531 -2.91 12.38 -2.19
CA ALA A 531 -2.64 10.96 -2.49
C ALA A 531 -1.49 10.82 -3.50
N PHE A 532 -1.52 11.54 -4.61
CA PHE A 532 -0.44 11.53 -5.61
C PHE A 532 0.85 12.18 -5.11
N TRP A 533 0.77 13.23 -4.29
CA TRP A 533 1.95 13.89 -3.69
C TRP A 533 2.73 12.93 -2.79
N PHE A 534 2.04 12.17 -1.91
CA PHE A 534 2.69 11.15 -1.08
C PHE A 534 3.09 9.90 -1.89
N ALA A 535 2.33 9.49 -2.89
CA ALA A 535 2.71 8.39 -3.77
C ALA A 535 4.03 8.69 -4.51
N PHE A 536 4.23 9.94 -4.92
CA PHE A 536 5.49 10.40 -5.52
C PHE A 536 6.67 10.32 -4.55
N LEU A 537 6.53 10.83 -3.32
CA LEU A 537 7.59 10.69 -2.32
C LEU A 537 7.87 9.24 -1.92
N PHE A 538 6.87 8.37 -1.94
CA PHE A 538 7.11 6.96 -1.67
C PHE A 538 7.86 6.29 -2.81
N TYR A 539 7.41 6.48 -4.05
CA TYR A 539 8.01 5.84 -5.21
C TYR A 539 9.44 6.33 -5.48
N LYS A 540 9.72 7.64 -5.34
CA LYS A 540 11.04 8.21 -5.65
C LYS A 540 12.18 7.65 -4.80
N TYR A 541 11.86 6.95 -3.71
CA TYR A 541 12.83 6.22 -2.91
C TYR A 541 13.49 5.08 -3.71
N TYR A 542 12.71 4.39 -4.55
CA TYR A 542 13.13 3.21 -5.31
C TYR A 542 13.71 3.52 -6.68
N ASP A 543 13.72 4.79 -7.04
CA ASP A 543 14.18 5.24 -8.35
C ASP A 543 15.73 5.18 -8.41
N LEU A 544 16.31 4.55 -9.43
CA LEU A 544 17.77 4.35 -9.48
C LEU A 544 18.50 5.42 -10.32
N VAL A 545 17.79 6.27 -11.04
CA VAL A 545 18.39 7.30 -11.92
C VAL A 545 19.14 8.34 -11.11
N TRP A 546 18.66 8.63 -9.91
CA TRP A 546 19.20 9.68 -9.07
C TRP A 546 19.58 9.14 -7.70
N GLN A 547 20.83 9.35 -7.30
CA GLN A 547 21.34 8.87 -6.01
C GLN A 547 20.46 9.35 -4.84
N LEU A 548 20.19 8.45 -3.88
CA LEU A 548 19.45 8.71 -2.64
C LEU A 548 20.05 9.89 -1.87
N LEU A 549 21.37 10.10 -1.90
CA LEU A 549 22.01 11.29 -1.30
C LEU A 549 21.47 12.58 -1.85
N HIS A 550 21.55 12.74 -3.17
CA HIS A 550 21.19 13.98 -3.81
C HIS A 550 19.68 14.23 -3.68
N LYS A 551 18.86 13.18 -3.75
CA LYS A 551 17.43 13.25 -3.43
C LYS A 551 17.19 13.71 -2.00
N SER A 552 17.91 13.14 -1.03
CA SER A 552 17.76 13.46 0.38
C SER A 552 18.04 14.94 0.65
N LEU A 553 19.13 15.48 0.09
CA LEU A 553 19.49 16.88 0.22
C LEU A 553 18.46 17.79 -0.46
N ALA A 554 18.00 17.43 -1.66
CA ALA A 554 16.96 18.19 -2.35
C ALA A 554 15.65 18.24 -1.56
N LEU A 555 15.21 17.11 -0.98
CA LEU A 555 14.02 17.04 -0.14
C LEU A 555 14.17 17.82 1.17
N LEU A 556 15.34 17.78 1.81
CA LEU A 556 15.64 18.59 3.00
C LEU A 556 15.59 20.09 2.70
N ILE A 557 16.29 20.53 1.64
CA ILE A 557 16.29 21.94 1.21
C ILE A 557 14.88 22.39 0.87
N LEU A 558 14.14 21.59 0.10
CA LEU A 558 12.78 21.89 -0.28
C LEU A 558 11.85 21.95 0.95
N GLY A 559 12.02 21.04 1.92
CA GLY A 559 11.31 21.08 3.19
C GLY A 559 11.57 22.38 3.96
N LEU A 560 12.83 22.81 4.06
CA LEU A 560 13.19 24.10 4.67
C LEU A 560 12.58 25.29 3.93
N ILE A 561 12.59 25.28 2.59
CA ILE A 561 11.94 26.31 1.76
C ILE A 561 10.44 26.35 2.05
N PHE A 562 9.77 25.20 2.10
CA PHE A 562 8.34 25.12 2.44
C PHE A 562 8.07 25.72 3.82
N LEU A 563 8.88 25.39 4.83
CA LEU A 563 8.72 25.94 6.18
C LEU A 563 8.94 27.46 6.21
N ALA A 564 9.97 27.95 5.52
CA ALA A 564 10.29 29.38 5.44
C ALA A 564 9.18 30.17 4.72
N VAL A 565 8.73 29.69 3.56
CA VAL A 565 7.64 30.29 2.79
C VAL A 565 6.33 30.26 3.58
N THR A 566 6.02 29.14 4.25
CA THR A 566 4.82 29.03 5.10
C THR A 566 4.87 30.03 6.25
N ARG A 567 6.02 30.16 6.93
CA ARG A 567 6.24 31.12 8.02
C ARG A 567 6.11 32.56 7.53
N TRP A 568 6.70 32.88 6.39
CA TRP A 568 6.59 34.20 5.77
C TRP A 568 5.15 34.55 5.40
N PHE A 569 4.40 33.60 4.82
CA PHE A 569 2.99 33.76 4.49
C PHE A 569 2.12 33.98 5.74
N GLU A 570 2.38 33.21 6.80
CA GLU A 570 1.71 33.36 8.09
C GLU A 570 1.96 34.74 8.70
N GLN A 571 3.21 35.22 8.72
CA GLN A 571 3.57 36.53 9.26
C GLN A 571 2.87 37.68 8.54
N ARG A 572 2.79 37.61 7.20
CA ARG A 572 2.09 38.64 6.42
C ARG A 572 0.58 38.63 6.63
N ASN A 573 0.02 37.48 6.99
CA ASN A 573 -1.41 37.28 7.08
C ASN A 573 -1.88 37.08 8.53
N SER A 574 -1.06 37.40 9.53
CA SER A 574 -1.30 37.09 10.95
C SER A 574 -2.59 37.71 11.53
N ARG A 575 -3.12 38.77 10.92
CA ARG A 575 -4.44 39.35 11.31
C ARG A 575 -5.64 38.52 10.83
N ASP A 576 -5.50 37.80 9.71
CA ASP A 576 -6.56 37.04 9.06
C ASP A 576 -6.46 35.52 9.30
N VAL A 577 -5.28 35.05 9.67
CA VAL A 577 -5.09 33.72 10.26
C VAL A 577 -5.60 33.86 11.69
N GLY A 578 -6.93 33.81 11.85
CA GLY A 578 -7.55 33.76 13.16
C GLY A 578 -6.88 32.65 13.95
N MET A 579 -6.07 33.05 14.94
CA MET A 579 -5.48 32.15 15.91
C MET A 579 -6.66 31.56 16.64
N VAL A 580 -7.20 30.43 16.16
CA VAL A 580 -8.07 29.62 17.00
C VAL A 580 -7.19 29.28 18.18
N GLN A 581 -7.53 29.88 19.31
CA GLN A 581 -6.98 29.57 20.60
C GLN A 581 -7.41 28.12 20.85
N GLU A 582 -6.65 27.15 20.32
CA GLU A 582 -6.72 25.76 20.75
C GLU A 582 -6.70 25.85 22.28
N ASN A 583 -7.72 25.29 22.94
CA ASN A 583 -7.89 25.45 24.38
C ASN A 583 -6.59 25.01 25.06
N SER A 584 -5.78 26.00 25.48
CA SER A 584 -4.33 25.85 25.64
C SER A 584 -3.93 24.82 26.70
N HIS A 585 -4.85 24.55 27.62
CA HIS A 585 -4.65 23.58 28.71
C HIS A 585 -5.09 22.15 28.38
N GLN A 586 -5.99 21.92 27.41
CA GLN A 586 -6.49 20.58 27.06
C GLN A 586 -5.80 19.98 25.82
N ASP A 587 -5.30 20.82 24.91
CA ASP A 587 -4.75 20.37 23.63
C ASP A 587 -3.22 20.22 23.60
N CYS A 588 -2.51 20.63 24.66
CA CYS A 588 -1.06 20.48 24.76
C CYS A 588 -0.68 19.08 25.27
N PHE A 589 0.00 18.28 24.43
CA PHE A 589 0.42 16.92 24.82
C PHE A 589 1.35 16.88 26.02
N TRP A 590 2.18 17.91 26.19
CA TRP A 590 3.14 17.99 27.28
C TRP A 590 2.49 18.38 28.61
N SER A 591 1.35 19.08 28.59
CA SER A 591 0.61 19.48 29.79
C SER A 591 0.05 18.26 30.52
N GLY A 592 0.48 18.02 31.76
CA GLY A 592 0.04 16.88 32.59
C GLY A 592 0.61 15.51 32.22
N LYS A 593 1.38 15.40 31.11
CA LYS A 593 1.97 14.12 30.64
C LYS A 593 3.48 14.21 30.38
N MET A 594 4.11 15.33 30.73
CA MET A 594 5.54 15.61 30.48
C MET A 594 6.46 14.49 30.98
N LEU A 595 6.26 14.03 32.21
CA LEU A 595 7.10 12.97 32.79
C LEU A 595 6.99 11.66 32.00
N THR A 596 5.78 11.28 31.59
CA THR A 596 5.54 10.06 30.80
C THR A 596 6.17 10.16 29.41
N ILE A 597 6.00 11.30 28.73
CA ILE A 597 6.62 11.54 27.41
C ILE A 597 8.15 11.50 27.53
N LEU A 598 8.71 12.16 28.55
CA LEU A 598 10.15 12.17 28.78
C LEU A 598 10.68 10.77 29.12
N LEU A 599 9.94 10.00 29.93
CA LEU A 599 10.29 8.61 30.21
C LEU A 599 10.33 7.76 28.93
N ILE A 600 9.35 7.90 28.05
CA ILE A 600 9.31 7.20 26.76
C ILE A 600 10.54 7.56 25.90
N ILE A 601 10.94 8.84 25.89
CA ILE A 601 12.14 9.30 25.15
C ILE A 601 13.43 8.77 25.79
N VAL A 602 13.54 8.79 27.12
CA VAL A 602 14.70 8.24 27.84
C VAL A 602 14.85 6.75 27.57
N VAL A 603 13.76 6.00 27.57
CA VAL A 603 13.77 4.57 27.22
C VAL A 603 14.24 4.34 25.78
N GLN A 604 13.82 5.18 24.82
CA GLN A 604 14.31 5.10 23.43
C GLN A 604 15.83 5.30 23.35
N VAL A 605 16.36 6.35 23.99
CA VAL A 605 17.81 6.64 24.00
C VAL A 605 18.57 5.54 24.71
N ALA A 606 18.09 5.06 25.86
CA ALA A 606 18.70 3.98 26.61
C ALA A 606 18.74 2.68 25.80
N PHE A 607 17.66 2.37 25.08
CA PHE A 607 17.61 1.21 24.19
C PHE A 607 18.65 1.32 23.06
N MET A 608 18.70 2.46 22.36
CA MET A 608 19.69 2.68 21.30
C MET A 608 21.12 2.57 21.84
N GLY A 609 21.41 3.18 23.00
CA GLY A 609 22.71 3.09 23.65
C GLY A 609 23.08 1.67 24.08
N TYR A 610 22.11 0.92 24.60
CA TYR A 610 22.29 -0.50 24.94
C TYR A 610 22.63 -1.32 23.70
N GLN A 611 21.87 -1.17 22.60
CA GLN A 611 22.11 -1.90 21.36
C GLN A 611 23.48 -1.57 20.75
N VAL A 612 23.88 -0.30 20.76
CA VAL A 612 25.22 0.13 20.33
C VAL A 612 26.29 -0.52 21.22
N GLY A 613 26.12 -0.45 22.54
CA GLY A 613 27.07 -1.01 23.50
C GLY A 613 27.25 -2.53 23.37
N THR A 614 26.17 -3.28 23.17
CA THR A 614 26.23 -4.74 22.97
C THR A 614 26.88 -5.10 21.64
N SER A 615 26.59 -4.37 20.56
CA SER A 615 27.22 -4.58 19.26
C SER A 615 28.71 -4.25 19.28
N GLU A 616 29.13 -3.16 19.94
CA GLU A 616 30.55 -2.82 20.12
C GLU A 616 31.29 -3.86 20.96
N GLN A 617 30.69 -4.33 22.06
CA GLN A 617 31.28 -5.41 22.86
C GLN A 617 31.44 -6.71 22.05
N ALA A 618 30.46 -7.04 21.19
CA ALA A 618 30.54 -8.20 20.31
C ALA A 618 31.68 -8.06 19.29
N LEU A 619 31.90 -6.86 18.73
CA LEU A 619 32.99 -6.61 17.79
C LEU A 619 34.37 -6.70 18.45
N VAL A 620 34.53 -6.15 19.66
CA VAL A 620 35.83 -6.09 20.35
C VAL A 620 36.19 -7.42 21.01
N HIS A 621 35.24 -8.09 21.67
CA HIS A 621 35.49 -9.29 22.47
C HIS A 621 35.04 -10.59 21.81
N GLY A 622 34.39 -10.52 20.64
CA GLY A 622 33.92 -11.70 19.92
C GLY A 622 35.06 -12.54 19.34
N LYS A 623 34.87 -13.86 19.32
CA LYS A 623 35.79 -14.79 18.67
C LYS A 623 35.78 -14.56 17.16
N PRO A 624 36.94 -14.39 16.50
CA PRO A 624 37.00 -14.20 15.06
C PRO A 624 36.68 -15.50 14.33
N VAL A 625 35.83 -15.42 13.30
CA VAL A 625 35.41 -16.52 12.44
C VAL A 625 35.51 -16.05 10.98
N LYS A 626 36.20 -16.80 10.12
CA LYS A 626 36.27 -16.54 8.68
C LYS A 626 35.30 -17.48 7.96
N LEU A 627 34.29 -16.95 7.30
CA LEU A 627 33.31 -17.72 6.53
C LEU A 627 33.48 -17.48 5.04
N GLU A 628 33.30 -18.53 4.24
CA GLU A 628 33.27 -18.45 2.78
C GLU A 628 31.87 -18.09 2.28
N LEU A 629 31.81 -17.16 1.33
CA LEU A 629 30.59 -16.71 0.68
C LEU A 629 30.24 -17.61 -0.50
N VAL A 630 28.96 -17.95 -0.61
CA VAL A 630 28.40 -18.63 -1.78
C VAL A 630 27.54 -17.63 -2.55
N PRO A 631 27.64 -17.58 -3.90
CA PRO A 631 26.78 -16.72 -4.69
C PRO A 631 25.30 -17.03 -4.41
N LEU A 632 24.53 -16.00 -4.07
CA LEU A 632 23.09 -16.06 -3.95
C LEU A 632 22.54 -14.88 -4.74
N ASP A 633 21.61 -15.14 -5.66
CA ASP A 633 20.84 -14.09 -6.32
C ASP A 633 19.50 -14.03 -5.58
N PRO A 634 19.20 -13.00 -4.76
CA PRO A 634 18.22 -12.00 -5.22
C PRO A 634 18.23 -10.60 -4.55
N ARG A 635 17.49 -9.68 -5.20
CA ARG A 635 17.14 -8.29 -4.78
C ARG A 635 16.25 -8.21 -3.53
N SER A 636 16.38 -7.11 -2.77
CA SER A 636 15.38 -6.70 -1.79
C SER A 636 15.23 -5.18 -1.71
N ILE A 637 14.06 -4.76 -1.21
CA ILE A 637 13.37 -3.54 -1.63
C ILE A 637 13.50 -2.40 -0.58
N MET A 638 13.66 -2.64 0.73
CA MET A 638 13.25 -1.65 1.75
C MET A 638 14.33 -0.93 2.58
N GLN A 639 15.63 -1.22 2.44
CA GLN A 639 16.63 -0.79 3.44
C GLN A 639 17.89 -0.10 2.86
N GLY A 640 17.77 0.48 1.67
CA GLY A 640 18.91 0.97 0.90
C GLY A 640 19.62 -0.19 0.20
N ASP A 641 20.83 0.07 -0.30
CA ASP A 641 21.60 -0.96 -1.00
C ASP A 641 22.28 -1.89 0.00
N TYR A 642 22.02 -3.19 -0.19
CA TYR A 642 22.62 -4.23 0.61
C TYR A 642 22.78 -5.50 -0.23
N VAL A 643 23.71 -6.34 0.17
CA VAL A 643 23.97 -7.63 -0.45
C VAL A 643 23.41 -8.72 0.46
N ILE A 644 22.68 -9.68 -0.13
CA ILE A 644 22.30 -10.90 0.58
C ILE A 644 23.47 -11.87 0.49
N LEU A 645 24.10 -12.12 1.62
CA LEU A 645 25.17 -13.08 1.79
C LEU A 645 24.60 -14.46 2.07
N ASN A 646 25.18 -15.45 1.41
CA ASN A 646 24.98 -16.85 1.74
C ASN A 646 26.34 -17.46 2.07
N TYR A 647 26.34 -18.47 2.94
CA TYR A 647 27.57 -19.08 3.43
C TYR A 647 27.57 -20.58 3.13
N THR A 648 28.74 -21.18 2.99
CA THR A 648 28.88 -22.64 2.82
C THR A 648 28.17 -23.40 3.96
N ILE A 649 28.20 -22.86 5.18
CA ILE A 649 27.53 -23.41 6.36
C ILE A 649 25.99 -23.33 6.32
N SER A 650 25.42 -22.51 5.43
CA SER A 650 23.97 -22.26 5.35
C SER A 650 23.21 -23.35 4.57
N GLN A 651 23.89 -24.08 3.67
CA GLN A 651 23.27 -25.00 2.72
C GLN A 651 23.08 -26.40 3.32
N LEU A 652 21.83 -26.86 3.45
CA LEU A 652 21.50 -28.21 3.91
C LEU A 652 21.99 -29.32 2.96
N PHE A 653 22.29 -28.98 1.71
CA PHE A 653 22.75 -29.89 0.67
C PHE A 653 23.91 -29.21 -0.08
N ALA A 654 25.13 -29.72 0.06
CA ALA A 654 26.23 -29.31 -0.82
C ALA A 654 26.05 -29.93 -2.21
N GLU A 655 26.35 -29.19 -3.29
CA GLU A 655 26.38 -29.70 -4.68
C GLU A 655 27.31 -30.94 -4.86
N ASN A 656 28.21 -31.19 -3.92
CA ASN A 656 29.17 -32.29 -3.94
C ASN A 656 28.76 -33.53 -3.12
N GLY A 657 27.50 -33.65 -2.69
CA GLY A 657 27.01 -34.85 -2.00
C GLY A 657 27.57 -35.06 -0.58
N GLN A 658 28.23 -34.06 0.01
CA GLN A 658 28.41 -34.02 1.46
C GLN A 658 27.09 -33.58 2.10
N GLN A 659 26.31 -34.57 2.50
CA GLN A 659 25.10 -34.40 3.30
C GLN A 659 25.46 -33.71 4.62
N PHE A 660 24.58 -32.85 5.14
CA PHE A 660 24.42 -32.78 6.60
C PHE A 660 24.19 -34.22 7.09
N PRO A 661 24.84 -34.70 8.17
CA PRO A 661 24.76 -36.10 8.59
C PRO A 661 23.29 -36.57 8.63
N ASP A 662 23.00 -37.81 8.20
CA ASP A 662 21.63 -38.38 8.09
C ASP A 662 20.75 -38.14 9.34
N PHE A 663 21.35 -37.93 10.51
CA PHE A 663 20.69 -37.54 11.76
C PHE A 663 19.91 -36.21 11.67
N VAL A 664 20.38 -35.21 10.90
CA VAL A 664 19.71 -33.90 10.77
C VAL A 664 18.43 -33.99 9.94
N MET A 665 18.34 -34.96 9.03
CA MET A 665 17.15 -35.23 8.20
C MET A 665 16.08 -36.05 8.91
N GLY A 666 16.40 -36.64 10.07
CA GLY A 666 15.47 -37.45 10.88
C GLY A 666 14.59 -36.63 11.84
N GLU A 667 14.97 -35.38 12.13
CA GLU A 667 14.20 -34.48 12.99
C GLU A 667 13.29 -33.56 12.16
N GLU A 668 12.01 -33.46 12.55
CA GLU A 668 11.09 -32.46 11.98
C GLU A 668 11.42 -31.07 12.54
N TRP A 669 12.39 -30.38 11.94
CA TRP A 669 12.71 -29.01 12.31
C TRP A 669 11.56 -28.06 12.00
N SER A 670 11.16 -27.27 12.99
CA SER A 670 10.15 -26.23 12.79
C SER A 670 10.79 -24.98 12.19
N HIS A 671 10.13 -24.35 11.22
CA HIS A 671 10.59 -23.07 10.68
C HIS A 671 10.75 -22.02 11.80
N GLY A 672 11.89 -21.34 11.83
CA GLY A 672 12.26 -20.38 12.87
C GLY A 672 12.87 -20.98 14.14
N GLN A 673 12.99 -22.32 14.23
CA GLN A 673 13.67 -23.00 15.33
C GLN A 673 15.10 -22.53 15.44
N THR A 674 15.52 -22.17 16.66
CA THR A 674 16.90 -21.75 16.93
C THR A 674 17.76 -22.99 17.03
N VAL A 675 18.89 -22.97 16.33
CA VAL A 675 19.87 -24.04 16.28
C VAL A 675 21.22 -23.49 16.74
N GLN A 676 22.05 -24.34 17.32
CA GLN A 676 23.42 -23.97 17.67
C GLN A 676 24.35 -24.92 16.94
N ILE A 677 25.34 -24.36 16.24
CA ILE A 677 26.30 -25.14 15.46
C ILE A 677 27.70 -24.91 15.99
N VAL A 678 28.53 -25.95 15.91
CA VAL A 678 29.96 -25.87 16.20
C VAL A 678 30.71 -25.67 14.88
N LEU A 679 31.52 -24.63 14.84
CA LEU A 679 32.39 -24.30 13.72
C LEU A 679 33.84 -24.61 14.08
N THR A 680 34.59 -25.15 13.12
CA THR A 680 36.01 -25.47 13.28
C THR A 680 36.81 -24.93 12.08
N PRO A 681 37.99 -24.30 12.30
CA PRO A 681 38.80 -23.77 11.21
C PRO A 681 39.51 -24.88 10.43
N ASP A 682 39.56 -24.76 9.11
CA ASP A 682 40.36 -25.59 8.23
C ASP A 682 41.84 -25.12 8.16
N GLU A 683 42.65 -25.77 7.30
CA GLU A 683 44.06 -25.43 7.12
C GLU A 683 44.29 -23.99 6.61
N GLN A 684 43.29 -23.37 5.99
CA GLN A 684 43.32 -21.98 5.50
C GLN A 684 42.68 -20.99 6.49
N GLY A 685 42.23 -21.47 7.66
CA GLY A 685 41.54 -20.70 8.69
C GLY A 685 40.07 -20.41 8.39
N VAL A 686 39.50 -20.98 7.32
CA VAL A 686 38.07 -20.88 6.99
C VAL A 686 37.30 -21.83 7.88
N HIS A 687 36.29 -21.30 8.55
CA HIS A 687 35.50 -22.06 9.51
C HIS A 687 34.39 -22.82 8.80
N GLN A 688 34.41 -24.14 8.96
CA GLN A 688 33.43 -25.06 8.38
C GLN A 688 32.51 -25.62 9.47
N PHE A 689 31.32 -26.06 9.06
CA PHE A 689 30.39 -26.75 9.95
C PHE A 689 31.00 -28.09 10.40
N LYS A 690 31.01 -28.31 11.72
CA LYS A 690 31.49 -29.56 12.34
C LYS A 690 30.34 -30.44 12.79
N GLU A 691 29.49 -29.91 13.68
CA GLU A 691 28.38 -30.65 14.28
C GLU A 691 27.35 -29.69 14.92
N MET A 692 26.19 -30.22 15.31
CA MET A 692 25.21 -29.50 16.13
C MET A 692 25.69 -29.43 17.58
N TYR A 693 25.46 -28.30 18.24
CA TYR A 693 25.80 -28.11 19.65
C TYR A 693 24.64 -28.54 20.54
N GLU A 694 24.85 -29.61 21.31
CA GLU A 694 23.93 -30.21 22.27
C GLU A 694 24.44 -30.08 23.73
N GLY A 695 25.46 -29.25 23.95
CA GLY A 695 26.09 -29.04 25.26
C GLY A 695 27.38 -29.83 25.48
N GLN A 696 27.93 -30.44 24.43
CA GLN A 696 29.23 -31.13 24.48
C GLN A 696 30.41 -30.16 24.71
N GLU A 697 31.55 -30.68 25.17
CA GLU A 697 32.79 -29.92 25.22
C GLU A 697 33.30 -29.65 23.80
N ILE A 698 33.61 -28.38 23.51
CA ILE A 698 34.12 -27.95 22.21
C ILE A 698 35.65 -27.86 22.23
N GLY A 699 36.28 -28.06 21.07
CA GLY A 699 37.72 -27.93 20.94
C GLY A 699 38.24 -26.51 21.25
N PRO A 700 39.54 -26.34 21.55
CA PRO A 700 40.11 -25.05 21.92
C PRO A 700 39.99 -23.98 20.81
N MET A 701 39.93 -24.41 19.55
CA MET A 701 39.77 -23.56 18.37
C MET A 701 38.33 -23.51 17.84
N ASP A 702 37.40 -24.25 18.46
CA ASP A 702 36.02 -24.34 18.00
C ASP A 702 35.18 -23.15 18.50
N VAL A 703 34.16 -22.79 17.72
CA VAL A 703 33.25 -21.68 18.01
C VAL A 703 31.80 -22.14 17.90
N VAL A 704 30.99 -21.89 18.93
CA VAL A 704 29.54 -22.12 18.87
C VAL A 704 28.87 -20.90 18.29
N MET A 705 28.07 -21.08 17.24
CA MET A 705 27.30 -20.03 16.58
C MET A 705 25.81 -20.38 16.58
N ASN A 706 24.97 -19.39 16.86
CA ASN A 706 23.52 -19.51 16.80
C ASN A 706 23.04 -19.30 15.36
N GLY A 707 22.10 -20.13 14.92
CA GLY A 707 21.36 -19.96 13.69
C GLY A 707 19.86 -20.19 13.90
N LYS A 708 19.08 -20.02 12.82
CA LYS A 708 17.67 -20.39 12.74
C LYS A 708 17.42 -21.18 11.48
N TYR A 709 16.60 -22.21 11.60
CA TYR A 709 16.15 -22.99 10.45
C TYR A 709 15.09 -22.24 9.64
N GLN A 710 15.31 -22.08 8.34
CA GLN A 710 14.37 -21.43 7.43
C GLN A 710 13.66 -22.37 6.45
N GLY A 711 13.71 -23.68 6.67
CA GLY A 711 13.03 -24.68 5.83
C GLY A 711 13.93 -25.24 4.72
N TRP A 712 14.69 -24.39 4.02
CA TRP A 712 15.64 -24.83 2.98
C TRP A 712 17.09 -24.46 3.28
N ARG A 713 17.34 -23.65 4.32
CA ARG A 713 18.68 -23.23 4.76
C ARG A 713 18.69 -22.85 6.23
N PHE A 714 19.89 -22.73 6.80
CA PHE A 714 20.09 -22.03 8.08
C PHE A 714 20.44 -20.56 7.85
N ILE A 715 19.95 -19.69 8.71
CA ILE A 715 20.33 -18.28 8.78
C ILE A 715 20.96 -17.96 10.14
N TYR A 716 22.00 -17.16 10.15
CA TYR A 716 22.84 -16.82 11.30
C TYR A 716 22.67 -15.36 11.75
N GLY A 717 21.81 -14.58 11.09
CA GLY A 717 21.57 -13.17 11.38
C GLY A 717 22.63 -12.23 10.80
N ILE A 718 23.42 -12.74 9.86
CA ILE A 718 24.49 -12.06 9.11
C ILE A 718 24.29 -12.21 7.60
N GLU A 719 23.07 -12.48 7.15
CA GLU A 719 22.75 -12.68 5.74
C GLU A 719 22.64 -11.35 4.99
N ASN A 720 22.54 -10.22 5.68
CA ASN A 720 22.41 -8.91 5.05
C ASN A 720 23.63 -8.06 5.39
N TYR A 721 24.33 -7.58 4.36
CA TYR A 721 25.45 -6.65 4.49
C TYR A 721 25.15 -5.35 3.76
N TYR A 722 25.05 -4.25 4.50
CA TYR A 722 24.70 -2.95 3.95
C TYR A 722 25.91 -2.30 3.30
N VAL A 723 25.73 -1.84 2.07
CA VAL A 723 26.79 -1.24 1.26
C VAL A 723 26.42 0.19 0.90
N PRO A 724 27.39 1.02 0.48
CA PRO A 724 27.08 2.29 -0.14
C PRO A 724 26.21 2.10 -1.39
N GLU A 725 25.34 3.06 -1.63
CA GLU A 725 24.49 3.07 -2.83
C GLU A 725 25.31 2.88 -4.13
N GLY A 726 24.83 2.02 -5.02
CA GLY A 726 25.42 1.67 -6.30
C GLY A 726 26.54 0.63 -6.26
N THR A 727 26.95 0.15 -5.08
CA THR A 727 28.13 -0.74 -4.94
C THR A 727 27.79 -2.22 -4.74
N GLY A 728 26.52 -2.57 -4.50
CA GLY A 728 26.11 -3.95 -4.19
C GLY A 728 26.54 -4.99 -5.22
N GLY A 729 26.34 -4.70 -6.50
CA GLY A 729 26.72 -5.63 -7.58
C GLY A 729 28.24 -5.83 -7.74
N GLU A 730 29.07 -4.88 -7.35
CA GLU A 730 30.53 -5.06 -7.33
C GLU A 730 30.94 -5.94 -6.14
N VAL A 731 30.38 -5.66 -4.96
CA VAL A 731 30.61 -6.43 -3.73
C VAL A 731 30.23 -7.90 -3.92
N GLU A 732 29.09 -8.17 -4.54
CA GLU A 732 28.62 -9.53 -4.88
C GLU A 732 29.58 -10.30 -5.79
N ARG A 733 30.26 -9.61 -6.72
CA ARG A 733 31.15 -10.24 -7.70
C ARG A 733 32.57 -10.43 -7.19
N THR A 734 33.01 -9.62 -6.23
CA THR A 734 34.42 -9.51 -5.83
C THR A 734 34.70 -10.15 -4.48
N MET A 735 33.76 -10.06 -3.52
CA MET A 735 33.97 -10.55 -2.17
C MET A 735 33.77 -12.07 -2.10
N LYS A 736 34.71 -12.75 -1.44
CA LYS A 736 34.71 -14.23 -1.28
C LYS A 736 34.59 -14.69 0.16
N TYR A 737 34.99 -13.85 1.11
CA TYR A 737 35.00 -14.20 2.52
C TYR A 737 34.33 -13.11 3.37
N ALA A 738 33.65 -13.53 4.43
CA ALA A 738 33.17 -12.68 5.50
C ALA A 738 33.99 -12.93 6.78
N TYR A 739 34.52 -11.86 7.35
CA TYR A 739 35.12 -11.88 8.68
C TYR A 739 34.05 -11.51 9.70
N VAL A 740 33.76 -12.45 10.59
CA VAL A 740 32.65 -12.42 11.54
C VAL A 740 33.20 -12.47 12.96
N ARG A 741 32.53 -11.79 13.89
CA ARG A 741 32.78 -11.90 15.33
C ARG A 741 31.61 -12.65 15.97
N VAL A 742 31.93 -13.70 16.71
CA VAL A 742 30.93 -14.47 17.47
C VAL A 742 31.03 -14.10 18.94
N ALA A 743 29.97 -13.48 19.46
CA ALA A 743 29.88 -13.09 20.85
C ALA A 743 29.73 -14.33 21.76
N ALA A 744 29.97 -14.17 23.07
CA ALA A 744 29.88 -15.27 24.04
C ALA A 744 28.49 -15.93 24.12
N ASN A 745 27.44 -15.23 23.68
CA ASN A 745 26.08 -15.76 23.58
C ASN A 745 25.82 -16.56 22.29
N GLY A 746 26.82 -16.73 21.42
CA GLY A 746 26.73 -17.43 20.13
C GLY A 746 26.24 -16.57 18.96
N ASN A 747 25.88 -15.30 19.18
CA ASN A 747 25.42 -14.45 18.08
C ASN A 747 26.59 -13.91 17.25
N ALA A 748 26.38 -13.87 15.94
CA ALA A 748 27.36 -13.40 14.97
C ALA A 748 27.13 -11.93 14.56
N ILE A 749 28.22 -11.23 14.25
CA ILE A 749 28.22 -9.89 13.66
C ILE A 749 29.31 -9.79 12.58
N ILE A 750 29.01 -9.17 11.43
CA ILE A 750 30.01 -8.99 10.37
C ILE A 750 30.94 -7.83 10.72
N GLU A 751 32.25 -8.11 10.73
CA GLU A 751 33.29 -7.09 10.88
C GLU A 751 33.61 -6.45 9.52
N ARG A 752 33.85 -7.28 8.49
CA ARG A 752 34.16 -6.85 7.12
C ARG A 752 34.01 -7.98 6.10
N LEU A 753 33.89 -7.63 4.83
CA LEU A 753 34.06 -8.54 3.70
C LEU A 753 35.49 -8.48 3.14
N SER A 754 35.91 -9.52 2.43
CA SER A 754 37.25 -9.67 1.85
C SER A 754 37.20 -10.47 0.56
N ASP A 755 38.02 -10.10 -0.41
CA ASP A 755 38.32 -10.88 -1.61
C ASP A 755 39.35 -12.00 -1.35
N GLN A 756 40.04 -11.94 -0.19
CA GLN A 756 41.14 -12.82 0.25
C GLN A 756 40.97 -13.38 1.67
#